data_AF-A0A8H7HZ62-F1
#
_entry.id   AF-A0A8H7HZ62-F1
#
_cell.length_a   1.000
_cell.length_b   1.000
_cell.length_c   1.000
_cell.angle_alpha   90.00
_cell.angle_beta   90.00
_cell.angle_gamma   90.00
#
_symmetry.space_group_name_H-M   'P 1'
#
loop_
_entity.id
_entity.type
_entity.pdbx_description
1 polymer ?
#
loop_
_entity_poly.entity_id
_entity_poly.type
_entity_poly.pdbx_seq_one_letter_code
_entity_poly.pdbx_strand_id
1 'polypeptide(L)'
;MPKRREAPTRKTASSAKRIKFSSFGAPNETDDLPQAHVAAQQQSGPSAGASLRAPRHTNGIPTLASYATRVLAMHFKTLCLSASENLRTGGPPMRRRLSDLPDTLIPNLLLLLREYCPTYLRSDIITTYLLRGREIRLSGDFPGVITSVLAAIGVRHNAGIITTLELTELPAIADQTFATVVARLSELEILNLRKCSKAGPLVLDAAASKCPRLKVLNMNYTVATPRSILSVLLACRELEVLKIAGSPKLISGSISALIKSHTEANPDDEIPTFNSLKSLKLRLTKLGDSDLAAFFFHCPNLTTLDISFTQVKNIPIISPFPPLKKLCLTSTRVSGTNLVNVLDNCSELEVLYLGAFGKTLGAAPGSGNILTDSLLRDITDVLERCPNLRSISLVSNTRLGAGGSVGRALQDFVKRVGRRCEILDFENIPQLRSGDLEGLLSTSEYDQPSPLRALNVARTGVNGDAAMFIAACPKIAELDIASTRFGKEELFTILDCCPDLIRLDLTGCRSVPLQDRRRFFEVWESAREDGSSGLGAKSRPPTTQFLRHSQTRLASSGLVYSSSRPSGSEKSKFSWTSPTTLVLGFIPIFTFGLGTWQIQRLKWKVALIEELEEKSRREPLVLPKRINLSVLPEFAYRRVLLTGTWDPDPSHTILLGPRTRDNVLGYHIISPLIRGDGASSILVNRGFVSRDTLEQGKQIMQGVRSDIPKTAALVADAAKQGKVQVVGMLTSAAKRNSFTPDNKPETGEWYWADADAMAKVASGQNGDVQPVLVDELFAGDGAEASRRSTHGIPIGRPPEIELRNMHATYAATWYSLSAATAFMFVALVRRGRGGRDPKFTRRVT
;
A
#
# COMPACT_ATOMS: atom_id res chain seq x y z
N MET A 1 -43.90 62.07 41.74
CA MET A 1 -43.75 60.70 42.29
C MET A 1 -43.67 59.70 41.13
N PRO A 2 -42.85 58.65 41.23
CA PRO A 2 -41.61 58.56 40.46
C PRO A 2 -41.66 57.68 39.20
N LYS A 3 -40.71 58.00 38.31
CA LYS A 3 -40.40 57.40 37.00
C LYS A 3 -40.34 55.87 37.05
N ARG A 4 -41.18 55.25 36.23
CA ARG A 4 -41.15 53.83 35.86
C ARG A 4 -39.82 53.54 35.15
N ARG A 5 -38.87 52.93 35.87
CA ARG A 5 -37.63 52.39 35.31
C ARG A 5 -38.00 51.19 34.43
N GLU A 6 -37.99 51.38 33.13
CA GLU A 6 -37.94 50.28 32.17
C GLU A 6 -36.55 49.62 32.23
N ALA A 7 -36.55 48.30 32.32
CA ALA A 7 -35.35 47.47 32.34
C ALA A 7 -34.67 47.47 30.95
N PRO A 8 -33.34 47.53 30.88
CA PRO A 8 -32.64 47.60 29.61
C PRO A 8 -32.70 46.27 28.87
N THR A 9 -32.97 46.40 27.57
CA THR A 9 -33.01 45.38 26.53
C THR A 9 -31.76 44.49 26.55
N ARG A 10 -32.01 43.18 26.63
CA ARG A 10 -30.99 42.12 26.58
C ARG A 10 -30.39 42.09 25.18
N LYS A 11 -29.13 42.49 25.07
CA LYS A 11 -28.29 42.38 23.87
C LYS A 11 -28.37 40.97 23.29
N THR A 12 -28.61 40.92 21.98
CA THR A 12 -28.58 39.73 21.13
C THR A 12 -27.23 39.02 21.26
N ALA A 13 -27.26 37.75 21.67
CA ALA A 13 -26.09 36.89 21.72
C ALA A 13 -25.63 36.58 20.28
N SER A 14 -24.34 36.78 20.05
CA SER A 14 -23.62 36.45 18.83
C SER A 14 -23.85 35.01 18.40
N SER A 15 -24.22 34.83 17.12
CA SER A 15 -24.28 33.56 16.42
C SER A 15 -22.94 32.81 16.56
N ALA A 16 -22.90 31.82 17.45
CA ALA A 16 -21.83 30.84 17.48
C ALA A 16 -21.94 30.00 16.21
N LYS A 17 -20.94 30.13 15.31
CA LYS A 17 -20.79 29.32 14.11
C LYS A 17 -20.90 27.84 14.50
N ARG A 18 -22.03 27.22 14.13
CA ARG A 18 -22.27 25.78 14.20
C ARG A 18 -21.21 25.10 13.34
N ILE A 19 -20.23 24.46 13.97
CA ILE A 19 -19.26 23.60 13.28
C ILE A 19 -20.08 22.51 12.60
N LYS A 20 -20.15 22.56 11.26
CA LYS A 20 -20.76 21.50 10.45
C LYS A 20 -19.83 20.30 10.51
N PHE A 21 -20.19 19.30 11.31
CA PHE A 21 -19.64 17.96 11.15
C PHE A 21 -20.05 17.46 9.77
N SER A 22 -19.07 17.20 8.90
CA SER A 22 -19.30 16.54 7.61
C SER A 22 -19.98 15.19 7.85
N SER A 23 -21.10 14.95 7.17
CA SER A 23 -21.86 13.70 7.24
C SER A 23 -20.99 12.51 6.82
N PHE A 24 -21.04 11.45 7.61
CA PHE A 24 -20.20 10.26 7.45
C PHE A 24 -20.53 9.52 6.13
N GLY A 25 -19.51 9.07 5.38
CA GLY A 25 -19.67 8.47 4.05
C GLY A 25 -19.61 9.44 2.86
N ALA A 26 -19.61 10.76 3.13
CA ALA A 26 -19.11 11.79 2.21
C ALA A 26 -17.65 11.49 1.77
N PRO A 27 -17.11 12.13 0.72
CA PRO A 27 -15.68 12.07 0.42
C PRO A 27 -14.84 12.24 1.70
N ASN A 28 -14.09 11.21 2.06
CA ASN A 28 -13.14 11.26 3.17
C ASN A 28 -11.87 11.98 2.70
N GLU A 29 -11.04 12.53 3.61
CA GLU A 29 -9.71 13.06 3.24
C GLU A 29 -8.87 12.03 2.47
N THR A 30 -8.98 10.73 2.81
CA THR A 30 -8.33 9.63 2.07
C THR A 30 -8.88 9.41 0.66
N ASP A 31 -10.10 9.87 0.40
CA ASP A 31 -10.65 9.88 -0.95
C ASP A 31 -10.02 11.00 -1.76
N ASP A 32 -9.68 12.15 -1.16
CA ASP A 32 -9.04 13.35 -1.75
C ASP A 32 -7.50 13.32 -1.74
N LEU A 33 -6.90 12.23 -1.25
CA LEU A 33 -5.47 11.99 -1.36
C LEU A 33 -5.16 11.16 -2.61
N PRO A 34 -4.10 11.50 -3.37
CA PRO A 34 -3.60 10.67 -4.45
C PRO A 34 -3.37 9.23 -3.96
N GLN A 35 -3.93 8.25 -4.65
CA GLN A 35 -3.97 6.86 -4.17
C GLN A 35 -2.58 6.20 -4.10
N ALA A 36 -1.59 6.73 -4.84
CA ALA A 36 -0.19 6.34 -4.70
C ALA A 36 0.34 6.65 -3.29
N HIS A 37 -0.11 7.74 -2.69
CA HIS A 37 0.19 8.13 -1.31
C HIS A 37 -0.46 7.18 -0.29
N VAL A 38 -1.70 6.74 -0.55
CA VAL A 38 -2.41 5.76 0.30
C VAL A 38 -1.82 4.34 0.15
N ALA A 39 -1.45 3.93 -1.06
CA ALA A 39 -0.79 2.66 -1.32
C ALA A 39 0.64 2.64 -0.76
N ALA A 40 1.38 3.75 -0.85
CA ALA A 40 2.67 3.94 -0.21
C ALA A 40 2.54 3.87 1.32
N GLN A 41 1.56 4.55 1.93
CA GLN A 41 1.32 4.47 3.38
C GLN A 41 0.82 3.09 3.86
N GLN A 42 0.17 2.29 3.00
CA GLN A 42 -0.29 0.94 3.34
C GLN A 42 0.76 -0.14 3.08
N GLN A 43 1.73 0.09 2.20
CA GLN A 43 2.81 -0.85 1.87
C GLN A 43 4.15 -0.52 2.54
N SER A 44 4.36 0.73 2.94
CA SER A 44 5.50 1.14 3.75
C SER A 44 4.99 1.55 5.14
N GLY A 45 5.63 1.01 6.18
CA GLY A 45 5.45 1.51 7.55
C GLY A 45 5.77 3.01 7.64
N PRO A 46 5.67 3.65 8.82
CA PRO A 46 5.88 5.09 8.97
C PRO A 46 7.17 5.53 8.25
N SER A 47 7.03 6.46 7.29
CA SER A 47 8.10 6.96 6.43
C SER A 47 9.32 7.32 7.27
N ALA A 48 10.43 6.61 7.05
CA ALA A 48 11.62 6.74 7.88
C ALA A 48 12.32 8.10 7.75
N GLY A 49 11.92 8.95 6.80
CA GLY A 49 12.48 10.28 6.58
C GLY A 49 11.46 11.42 6.61
N ALA A 50 10.22 11.18 7.04
CA ALA A 50 9.24 12.25 7.23
C ALA A 50 9.55 13.06 8.50
N SER A 51 9.84 14.34 8.32
CA SER A 51 9.88 15.34 9.39
C SER A 51 8.48 15.91 9.57
N LEU A 52 8.02 15.95 10.82
CA LEU A 52 6.72 16.50 11.19
C LEU A 52 6.95 17.60 12.23
N ARG A 53 6.23 18.71 12.10
CA ARG A 53 6.10 19.69 13.18
C ARG A 53 4.63 19.88 13.54
N ALA A 54 4.38 20.28 14.78
CA ALA A 54 3.05 20.69 15.18
C ALA A 54 2.58 21.87 14.30
N PRO A 55 1.31 21.91 13.87
CA PRO A 55 0.77 23.10 13.24
C PRO A 55 1.04 24.32 14.12
N ARG A 56 1.55 25.41 13.53
CA ARG A 56 1.67 26.68 14.26
C ARG A 56 0.27 27.01 14.77
N HIS A 57 0.10 27.01 16.09
CA HIS A 57 -1.21 27.00 16.76
C HIS A 57 -2.16 28.04 16.17
N THR A 58 -3.15 27.60 15.40
CA THR A 58 -4.42 28.32 15.26
C THR A 58 -5.36 27.82 16.35
N ASN A 59 -5.24 28.41 17.54
CA ASN A 59 -6.27 28.49 18.59
C ASN A 59 -7.23 27.29 18.77
N GLY A 60 -6.73 26.11 19.10
CA GLY A 60 -7.57 24.97 19.47
C GLY A 60 -7.00 24.23 20.68
N ILE A 61 -7.34 24.67 21.89
CA ILE A 61 -7.20 23.81 23.08
C ILE A 61 -8.05 22.56 22.82
N PRO A 62 -7.50 21.33 22.91
CA PRO A 62 -8.30 20.12 22.77
C PRO A 62 -9.52 20.20 23.68
N THR A 63 -10.69 19.81 23.20
CA THR A 63 -11.88 19.81 24.05
C THR A 63 -11.61 18.93 25.29
N LEU A 64 -12.16 19.33 26.44
CA LEU A 64 -12.03 18.55 27.66
C LEU A 64 -12.44 17.08 27.45
N ALA A 65 -13.45 16.85 26.60
CA ALA A 65 -13.90 15.52 26.21
C ALA A 65 -12.82 14.72 25.45
N SER A 66 -12.11 15.33 24.49
CA SER A 66 -11.02 14.68 23.77
C SER A 66 -9.85 14.33 24.70
N TYR A 67 -9.48 15.27 25.58
CA TYR A 67 -8.44 15.04 26.58
C TYR A 67 -8.82 13.94 27.57
N ALA A 68 -10.04 13.99 28.13
CA ALA A 68 -10.53 12.99 29.06
C ALA A 68 -10.64 11.59 28.43
N THR A 69 -11.07 11.49 27.17
CA THR A 69 -11.14 10.21 26.44
C THR A 69 -9.74 9.61 26.26
N ARG A 70 -8.73 10.44 25.98
CA ARG A 70 -7.33 10.00 25.88
C ARG A 70 -6.79 9.49 27.21
N VAL A 71 -7.04 10.22 28.30
CA VAL A 71 -6.64 9.79 29.66
C VAL A 71 -7.33 8.47 30.04
N LEU A 72 -8.63 8.34 29.76
CA LEU A 72 -9.36 7.09 29.99
C LEU A 72 -8.76 5.92 29.20
N ALA A 73 -8.41 6.13 27.93
CA ALA A 73 -7.80 5.09 27.10
C ALA A 73 -6.42 4.64 27.63
N MET A 74 -5.57 5.58 28.06
CA MET A 74 -4.25 5.28 28.64
C MET A 74 -4.36 4.45 29.94
N HIS A 75 -5.38 4.71 30.75
CA HIS A 75 -5.58 4.01 32.02
C HIS A 75 -6.57 2.85 31.94
N PHE A 76 -7.03 2.46 30.74
CA PHE A 76 -8.10 1.47 30.58
C PHE A 76 -7.74 0.10 31.18
N LYS A 77 -6.45 -0.29 31.16
CA LYS A 77 -5.96 -1.52 31.81
C LYS A 77 -6.38 -1.61 33.29
N THR A 78 -6.42 -0.49 34.01
CA THR A 78 -6.80 -0.46 35.43
C THR A 78 -8.25 -0.90 35.67
N LEU A 79 -9.13 -0.74 34.68
CA LEU A 79 -10.52 -1.20 34.73
C LEU A 79 -10.66 -2.72 34.57
N CYS A 80 -9.66 -3.35 33.94
CA CYS A 80 -9.68 -4.77 33.62
C CYS A 80 -9.00 -5.65 34.68
N LEU A 81 -8.19 -5.09 35.57
CA LEU A 81 -7.51 -5.80 36.66
C LEU A 81 -8.51 -6.14 37.78
N SER A 82 -8.44 -7.37 38.30
CA SER A 82 -9.14 -7.77 39.53
C SER A 82 -8.39 -7.18 40.73
N ALA A 83 -9.04 -6.29 41.47
CA ALA A 83 -8.65 -5.73 42.78
C ALA A 83 -7.13 -5.60 43.02
N SER A 84 -6.57 -4.40 42.80
CA SER A 84 -5.31 -4.03 43.47
C SER A 84 -5.65 -3.60 44.90
N GLU A 85 -4.90 -4.11 45.88
CA GLU A 85 -5.03 -3.82 47.32
C GLU A 85 -5.00 -2.31 47.66
N ASN A 86 -4.56 -1.45 46.72
CA ASN A 86 -4.34 -0.02 46.97
C ASN A 86 -5.38 0.93 46.35
N LEU A 87 -6.45 0.43 45.71
CA LEU A 87 -7.52 1.27 45.16
C LEU A 87 -8.84 0.99 45.89
N ARG A 88 -9.30 1.96 46.71
CA ARG A 88 -10.55 1.94 47.49
C ARG A 88 -11.85 1.74 46.67
N THR A 89 -11.75 1.55 45.36
CA THR A 89 -12.86 1.22 44.46
C THR A 89 -12.44 0.05 43.57
N GLY A 90 -13.03 -1.13 43.77
CA GLY A 90 -12.72 -2.30 42.94
C GLY A 90 -12.99 -2.07 41.45
N GLY A 91 -12.33 -2.85 40.58
CA GLY A 91 -12.53 -2.82 39.13
C GLY A 91 -13.98 -3.05 38.65
N PRO A 92 -14.80 -3.94 39.25
CA PRO A 92 -16.19 -4.14 38.83
C PRO A 92 -17.13 -2.91 39.00
N PRO A 93 -17.13 -2.17 40.13
CA PRO A 93 -17.83 -0.90 40.24
C PRO A 93 -17.42 0.15 39.19
N MET A 94 -16.12 0.28 38.91
CA MET A 94 -15.64 1.26 37.93
C MET A 94 -16.02 0.88 36.49
N ARG A 95 -16.08 -0.42 36.16
CA ARG A 95 -16.58 -0.90 34.87
C ARG A 95 -18.05 -0.57 34.64
N ARG A 96 -18.88 -0.56 35.68
CA ARG A 96 -20.28 -0.12 35.56
C ARG A 96 -20.37 1.32 35.08
N ARG A 97 -19.47 2.22 35.49
CA ARG A 97 -19.47 3.63 35.04
C ARG A 97 -19.18 3.81 33.55
N LEU A 98 -18.71 2.77 32.85
CA LEU A 98 -18.68 2.80 31.38
C LEU A 98 -20.09 2.96 30.81
N SER A 99 -21.14 2.51 31.51
CA SER A 99 -22.53 2.77 31.12
C SER A 99 -22.92 4.25 31.15
N ASP A 100 -22.13 5.12 31.78
CA ASP A 100 -22.47 6.54 31.91
C ASP A 100 -21.78 7.39 30.83
N LEU A 101 -20.88 6.80 30.04
CA LEU A 101 -20.18 7.49 28.96
C LEU A 101 -21.14 7.95 27.86
N PRO A 102 -21.04 9.21 27.38
CA PRO A 102 -21.80 9.66 26.22
C PRO A 102 -21.54 8.77 25.00
N ASP A 103 -22.61 8.38 24.30
CA ASP A 103 -22.53 7.53 23.11
C ASP A 103 -21.63 8.11 22.01
N THR A 104 -21.58 9.45 21.91
CA THR A 104 -20.73 10.17 20.95
C THR A 104 -19.23 9.98 21.17
N LEU A 105 -18.80 9.56 22.37
CA LEU A 105 -17.39 9.33 22.69
C LEU A 105 -16.95 7.89 22.43
N ILE A 106 -17.89 6.95 22.27
CA ILE A 106 -17.58 5.51 22.15
C ILE A 106 -16.75 5.20 20.91
N PRO A 107 -17.05 5.73 19.69
CA PRO A 107 -16.22 5.45 18.52
C PRO A 107 -14.77 5.96 18.70
N ASN A 108 -14.61 7.15 19.27
CA ASN A 108 -13.28 7.72 19.53
C ASN A 108 -12.52 6.93 20.61
N LEU A 109 -13.24 6.52 21.67
CA LEU A 109 -12.67 5.67 22.72
C LEU A 109 -12.19 4.34 22.14
N LEU A 110 -12.99 3.64 21.33
CA LEU A 110 -12.59 2.39 20.68
C LEU A 110 -11.34 2.56 19.81
N LEU A 111 -11.25 3.66 19.04
CA LEU A 111 -10.07 3.99 18.25
C LEU A 111 -8.82 4.20 19.12
N LEU A 112 -8.95 4.92 20.25
CA LEU A 112 -7.84 5.13 21.18
C LEU A 112 -7.47 3.84 21.91
N LEU A 113 -8.44 3.00 22.29
CA LEU A 113 -8.19 1.71 22.93
C LEU A 113 -7.43 0.76 22.00
N ARG A 114 -7.63 0.86 20.69
CA ARG A 114 -6.80 0.17 19.68
C ARG A 114 -5.32 0.48 19.85
N GLU A 115 -5.00 1.76 20.05
CA GLU A 115 -3.63 2.26 20.07
C GLU A 115 -2.95 2.01 21.42
N TYR A 116 -3.66 2.29 22.52
CA TYR A 116 -3.07 2.26 23.86
C TYR A 116 -3.23 0.91 24.58
N CYS A 117 -4.28 0.13 24.31
CA CYS A 117 -4.63 -1.06 25.10
C CYS A 117 -5.29 -2.20 24.27
N PRO A 118 -4.69 -2.67 23.16
CA PRO A 118 -5.33 -3.63 22.26
C PRO A 118 -5.72 -4.95 22.95
N THR A 119 -4.88 -5.47 23.85
CA THR A 119 -5.07 -6.79 24.50
C THR A 119 -6.17 -6.84 25.57
N TYR A 120 -6.67 -5.69 26.04
CA TYR A 120 -7.63 -5.62 27.16
C TYR A 120 -9.08 -5.41 26.72
N LEU A 121 -9.32 -5.29 25.41
CA LEU A 121 -10.66 -5.13 24.84
C LEU A 121 -11.32 -6.50 24.59
N ARG A 122 -11.91 -7.08 25.64
CA ARG A 122 -12.59 -8.38 25.60
C ARG A 122 -14.04 -8.26 25.08
N SER A 123 -14.57 -9.35 24.51
CA SER A 123 -15.90 -9.41 23.90
C SER A 123 -17.05 -9.12 24.86
N ASP A 124 -16.91 -9.49 26.14
CA ASP A 124 -17.87 -9.21 27.22
C ASP A 124 -18.02 -7.71 27.49
N ILE A 125 -16.92 -6.96 27.47
CA ILE A 125 -16.92 -5.51 27.67
C ILE A 125 -17.57 -4.81 26.49
N ILE A 126 -17.22 -5.22 25.25
CA ILE A 126 -17.79 -4.63 24.04
C ILE A 126 -19.31 -4.83 24.02
N THR A 127 -19.77 -6.06 24.20
CA THR A 127 -21.19 -6.41 24.15
C THR A 127 -22.01 -5.80 25.28
N THR A 128 -21.41 -5.62 26.47
CA THR A 128 -22.14 -5.12 27.64
C THR A 128 -22.21 -3.61 27.68
N TYR A 129 -21.13 -2.90 27.31
CA TYR A 129 -21.01 -1.45 27.57
C TYR A 129 -20.82 -0.60 26.32
N LEU A 130 -20.27 -1.15 25.22
CA LEU A 130 -19.82 -0.35 24.08
C LEU A 130 -20.69 -0.52 22.82
N LEU A 131 -21.48 -1.59 22.70
CA LEU A 131 -22.49 -1.72 21.65
C LEU A 131 -23.72 -0.89 21.99
N ARG A 132 -23.66 0.43 21.83
CA ARG A 132 -24.79 1.36 22.02
C ARG A 132 -24.64 2.64 21.22
N GLY A 133 -25.72 3.43 21.15
CA GLY A 133 -25.80 4.64 20.35
C GLY A 133 -26.20 4.37 18.90
N ARG A 134 -26.18 5.44 18.09
CA ARG A 134 -26.58 5.40 16.67
C ARG A 134 -25.48 4.90 15.73
N GLU A 135 -24.23 4.97 16.17
CA GLU A 135 -23.06 4.63 15.36
C GLU A 135 -22.28 3.48 16.01
N ILE A 136 -22.14 2.37 15.28
CA ILE A 136 -21.33 1.24 15.70
C ILE A 136 -20.15 1.11 14.74
N ARG A 137 -18.93 1.21 15.28
CA ARG A 137 -17.69 1.08 14.50
C ARG A 137 -16.79 0.03 15.13
N LEU A 138 -16.62 -1.09 14.43
CA LEU A 138 -15.77 -2.20 14.83
C LEU A 138 -14.83 -2.57 13.68
N SER A 139 -13.63 -3.01 14.03
CA SER A 139 -12.58 -3.42 13.12
C SER A 139 -11.99 -4.77 13.55
N GLY A 140 -11.48 -5.56 12.61
CA GLY A 140 -10.85 -6.86 12.92
C GLY A 140 -9.54 -6.77 13.69
N ASP A 141 -8.93 -5.58 13.78
CA ASP A 141 -7.75 -5.34 14.62
C ASP A 141 -8.07 -5.41 16.12
N PHE A 142 -9.35 -5.40 16.50
CA PHE A 142 -9.78 -5.52 17.88
C PHE A 142 -9.91 -7.00 18.29
N PRO A 143 -9.13 -7.50 19.27
CA PRO A 143 -9.14 -8.91 19.64
C PRO A 143 -10.47 -9.40 20.21
N GLY A 144 -11.31 -8.51 20.73
CA GLY A 144 -12.64 -8.83 21.25
C GLY A 144 -13.74 -8.91 20.19
N VAL A 145 -13.49 -8.52 18.92
CA VAL A 145 -14.53 -8.47 17.88
C VAL A 145 -14.64 -9.84 17.20
N ILE A 146 -15.57 -10.64 17.73
CA ILE A 146 -15.87 -12.00 17.25
C ILE A 146 -17.33 -12.12 16.82
N THR A 147 -17.70 -13.25 16.21
CA THR A 147 -19.06 -13.52 15.70
C THR A 147 -20.17 -13.26 16.73
N SER A 148 -19.95 -13.60 18.00
CA SER A 148 -20.93 -13.35 19.07
C SER A 148 -21.15 -11.86 19.36
N VAL A 149 -20.12 -11.02 19.19
CA VAL A 149 -20.25 -9.56 19.33
C VAL A 149 -21.13 -9.01 18.21
N LEU A 150 -20.89 -9.45 16.98
CA LEU A 150 -21.72 -9.05 15.84
C LEU A 150 -23.17 -9.52 16.00
N ALA A 151 -23.38 -10.77 16.44
CA ALA A 151 -24.71 -11.31 16.67
C ALA A 151 -25.52 -10.54 17.73
N ALA A 152 -24.83 -9.87 18.67
CA ALA A 152 -25.46 -9.02 19.69
C ALA A 152 -25.89 -7.64 19.17
N ILE A 153 -25.42 -7.23 17.98
CA ILE A 153 -25.84 -5.99 17.33
C ILE A 153 -27.34 -6.12 16.96
N GLY A 154 -28.14 -5.16 17.41
CA GLY A 154 -29.58 -5.14 17.15
C GLY A 154 -30.41 -6.15 17.96
N VAL A 155 -29.88 -6.75 19.03
CA VAL A 155 -30.63 -7.68 19.92
C VAL A 155 -31.04 -7.05 21.26
N ARG A 156 -30.39 -5.95 21.68
CA ARG A 156 -30.71 -5.21 22.92
C ARG A 156 -31.55 -3.95 22.62
N HIS A 157 -31.61 -3.00 23.56
CA HIS A 157 -32.29 -1.70 23.45
C HIS A 157 -31.84 -0.76 22.29
N ASN A 158 -31.01 -1.25 21.36
CA ASN A 158 -30.45 -0.46 20.26
C ASN A 158 -31.02 -0.84 18.87
N ALA A 159 -31.92 -1.83 18.81
CA ALA A 159 -32.63 -2.16 17.57
C ALA A 159 -33.51 -0.96 17.16
N GLY A 160 -33.35 -0.48 15.93
CA GLY A 160 -34.15 0.64 15.39
C GLY A 160 -33.60 2.05 15.65
N ILE A 161 -32.45 2.22 16.31
CA ILE A 161 -31.78 3.54 16.44
C ILE A 161 -30.44 3.63 15.69
N ILE A 162 -29.88 2.51 15.28
CA ILE A 162 -28.57 2.45 14.62
C ILE A 162 -28.72 2.95 13.19
N THR A 163 -28.10 4.10 12.90
CA THR A 163 -28.06 4.72 11.58
C THR A 163 -26.75 4.43 10.87
N THR A 164 -25.70 4.05 11.58
CA THR A 164 -24.36 3.83 11.02
C THR A 164 -23.76 2.54 11.55
N LEU A 165 -23.44 1.63 10.63
CA LEU A 165 -22.77 0.37 10.91
C LEU A 165 -21.48 0.28 10.09
N GLU A 166 -20.34 0.34 10.76
CA GLU A 166 -19.02 0.12 10.18
C GLU A 166 -18.36 -1.11 10.80
N LEU A 167 -18.20 -2.15 9.99
CA LEU A 167 -17.55 -3.39 10.35
C LEU A 167 -16.45 -3.66 9.33
N THR A 168 -15.20 -3.38 9.68
CA THR A 168 -14.07 -3.42 8.73
C THR A 168 -13.05 -4.49 9.06
N GLU A 169 -12.39 -5.03 8.04
CA GLU A 169 -11.26 -5.95 8.19
C GLU A 169 -11.61 -7.24 8.97
N LEU A 170 -12.83 -7.78 8.78
CA LEU A 170 -13.31 -9.01 9.44
C LEU A 170 -13.37 -10.20 8.46
N PRO A 171 -12.24 -10.82 8.06
CA PRO A 171 -12.22 -11.90 7.07
C PRO A 171 -12.80 -13.22 7.57
N ALA A 172 -12.85 -13.43 8.89
CA ALA A 172 -13.32 -14.68 9.49
C ALA A 172 -14.85 -14.81 9.46
N ILE A 173 -15.56 -13.69 9.58
CA ILE A 173 -17.03 -13.63 9.76
C ILE A 173 -17.74 -13.97 8.44
N ALA A 174 -18.72 -14.86 8.49
CA ALA A 174 -19.48 -15.29 7.32
C ALA A 174 -20.57 -14.27 6.90
N ASP A 175 -20.91 -14.26 5.62
CA ASP A 175 -21.96 -13.40 5.04
C ASP A 175 -23.30 -13.47 5.80
N GLN A 176 -23.71 -14.69 6.19
CA GLN A 176 -24.94 -14.92 6.95
C GLN A 176 -24.98 -14.13 8.26
N THR A 177 -23.84 -13.98 8.95
CA THR A 177 -23.80 -13.21 10.20
C THR A 177 -24.08 -11.74 9.91
N PHE A 178 -23.45 -11.16 8.89
CA PHE A 178 -23.72 -9.78 8.49
C PHE A 178 -25.17 -9.58 8.06
N ALA A 179 -25.72 -10.51 7.27
CA ALA A 179 -27.12 -10.49 6.83
C ALA A 179 -28.10 -10.48 8.01
N THR A 180 -27.90 -11.35 9.01
CA THR A 180 -28.76 -11.39 10.20
C THR A 180 -28.71 -10.11 11.03
N VAL A 181 -27.57 -9.42 11.05
CA VAL A 181 -27.42 -8.14 11.73
C VAL A 181 -28.14 -7.06 10.95
N VAL A 182 -27.84 -6.90 9.65
CA VAL A 182 -28.43 -5.86 8.79
C VAL A 182 -29.95 -5.99 8.71
N ALA A 183 -30.49 -7.22 8.67
CA ALA A 183 -31.93 -7.46 8.65
C ALA A 183 -32.69 -6.89 9.86
N ARG A 184 -31.99 -6.56 10.97
CA ARG A 184 -32.57 -5.97 12.19
C ARG A 184 -32.48 -4.44 12.23
N LEU A 185 -31.80 -3.80 11.27
CA LEU A 185 -31.46 -2.38 11.30
C LEU A 185 -32.25 -1.58 10.25
N SER A 186 -33.53 -1.31 10.51
CA SER A 186 -34.41 -0.63 9.55
C SER A 186 -34.04 0.82 9.27
N GLU A 187 -33.46 1.52 10.25
CA GLU A 187 -33.06 2.93 10.17
C GLU A 187 -31.62 3.12 9.65
N LEU A 188 -31.01 2.08 9.09
CA LEU A 188 -29.61 2.10 8.66
C LEU A 188 -29.43 3.04 7.45
N GLU A 189 -28.64 4.09 7.63
CA GLU A 189 -28.27 5.04 6.58
C GLU A 189 -26.89 4.73 5.98
N ILE A 190 -25.98 4.15 6.77
CA ILE A 190 -24.58 3.92 6.38
C ILE A 190 -24.17 2.49 6.72
N LEU A 191 -23.77 1.74 5.70
CA LEU A 191 -23.21 0.40 5.81
C LEU A 191 -21.80 0.35 5.22
N ASN A 192 -20.80 0.07 6.05
CA ASN A 192 -19.42 -0.10 5.61
C ASN A 192 -18.88 -1.47 6.03
N LEU A 193 -18.62 -2.34 5.05
CA LEU A 193 -18.10 -3.69 5.19
C LEU A 193 -16.73 -3.86 4.51
N ARG A 194 -15.93 -2.79 4.44
CA ARG A 194 -14.63 -2.80 3.75
C ARG A 194 -13.72 -3.91 4.30
N LYS A 195 -13.10 -4.69 3.39
CA LYS A 195 -12.20 -5.82 3.66
C LYS A 195 -12.84 -6.98 4.45
N CYS A 196 -14.16 -7.06 4.50
CA CYS A 196 -14.87 -8.25 4.98
C CYS A 196 -14.98 -9.25 3.82
N SER A 197 -13.92 -10.03 3.60
CA SER A 197 -13.72 -10.85 2.40
C SER A 197 -14.78 -11.93 2.16
N LYS A 198 -15.60 -12.26 3.16
CA LYS A 198 -16.73 -13.20 3.05
C LYS A 198 -18.09 -12.52 2.95
N ALA A 199 -18.20 -11.21 3.15
CA ALA A 199 -19.44 -10.47 2.96
C ALA A 199 -19.79 -10.42 1.46
N GLY A 200 -21.06 -10.59 1.10
CA GLY A 200 -21.45 -10.87 -0.27
C GLY A 200 -22.95 -10.65 -0.55
N PRO A 201 -23.61 -11.56 -1.28
CA PRO A 201 -25.02 -11.39 -1.66
C PRO A 201 -26.00 -11.34 -0.50
N LEU A 202 -25.83 -12.17 0.55
CA LEU A 202 -26.85 -12.32 1.59
C LEU A 202 -27.02 -11.03 2.39
N VAL A 203 -25.91 -10.34 2.71
CA VAL A 203 -25.99 -9.07 3.42
C VAL A 203 -26.58 -7.96 2.56
N LEU A 204 -26.33 -7.97 1.26
CA LEU A 204 -26.89 -7.00 0.32
C LEU A 204 -28.38 -7.22 0.08
N ASP A 205 -28.82 -8.47 -0.02
CA ASP A 205 -30.25 -8.79 -0.13
C ASP A 205 -31.00 -8.46 1.18
N ALA A 206 -30.34 -8.65 2.34
CA ALA A 206 -30.86 -8.17 3.63
C ALA A 206 -30.97 -6.64 3.67
N ALA A 207 -29.96 -5.92 3.17
CA ALA A 207 -29.98 -4.46 3.08
C ALA A 207 -31.11 -3.97 2.15
N ALA A 208 -31.23 -4.57 0.96
CA ALA A 208 -32.27 -4.23 -0.01
C ALA A 208 -33.68 -4.44 0.56
N SER A 209 -33.89 -5.50 1.36
CA SER A 209 -35.22 -5.82 1.90
C SER A 209 -35.58 -5.07 3.18
N LYS A 210 -34.60 -4.64 4.00
CA LYS A 210 -34.85 -4.09 5.34
C LYS A 210 -34.34 -2.67 5.57
N CYS A 211 -33.46 -2.13 4.72
CA CYS A 211 -32.81 -0.83 4.95
C CYS A 211 -33.14 0.19 3.83
N PRO A 212 -34.39 0.68 3.71
CA PRO A 212 -34.77 1.57 2.61
C PRO A 212 -34.11 2.96 2.66
N ARG A 213 -33.64 3.40 3.84
CA ARG A 213 -32.98 4.70 4.07
C ARG A 213 -31.46 4.68 3.84
N LEU A 214 -30.94 3.61 3.24
CA LEU A 214 -29.52 3.46 3.03
C LEU A 214 -29.00 4.52 2.03
N LYS A 215 -28.13 5.40 2.51
CA LYS A 215 -27.49 6.49 1.74
C LYS A 215 -26.07 6.13 1.32
N VAL A 216 -25.36 5.37 2.13
CA VAL A 216 -23.94 5.04 1.89
C VAL A 216 -23.72 3.54 2.02
N LEU A 217 -23.21 2.93 0.96
CA LEU A 217 -22.82 1.53 0.92
C LEU A 217 -21.35 1.40 0.50
N ASN A 218 -20.54 0.80 1.37
CA ASN A 218 -19.15 0.47 1.10
C ASN A 218 -18.91 -1.03 1.22
N MET A 219 -18.71 -1.66 0.07
CA MET A 219 -18.46 -3.09 -0.12
C MET A 219 -17.06 -3.32 -0.74
N ASN A 220 -16.10 -2.45 -0.46
CA ASN A 220 -14.73 -2.61 -0.96
C ASN A 220 -14.07 -3.89 -0.44
N TYR A 221 -13.45 -4.67 -1.33
CA TYR A 221 -12.76 -5.94 -1.06
C TYR A 221 -13.68 -7.01 -0.44
N THR A 222 -14.89 -7.12 -0.98
CA THR A 222 -15.91 -8.13 -0.60
C THR A 222 -16.34 -8.95 -1.83
N VAL A 223 -17.31 -9.85 -1.67
CA VAL A 223 -17.83 -10.75 -2.72
C VAL A 223 -19.19 -10.28 -3.25
N ALA A 224 -19.42 -8.96 -3.33
CA ALA A 224 -20.63 -8.40 -3.91
C ALA A 224 -20.83 -8.85 -5.37
N THR A 225 -22.03 -9.34 -5.70
CA THR A 225 -22.39 -9.79 -7.06
C THR A 225 -23.20 -8.75 -7.81
N PRO A 226 -23.20 -8.75 -9.16
CA PRO A 226 -24.02 -7.83 -9.95
C PRO A 226 -25.50 -7.84 -9.54
N ARG A 227 -26.08 -9.04 -9.31
CA ARG A 227 -27.48 -9.21 -8.91
C ARG A 227 -27.79 -8.53 -7.58
N SER A 228 -26.95 -8.78 -6.57
CA SER A 228 -27.11 -8.18 -5.24
C SER A 228 -26.85 -6.67 -5.22
N ILE A 229 -26.06 -6.14 -6.15
CA ILE A 229 -25.85 -4.69 -6.29
C ILE A 229 -27.09 -4.04 -6.91
N LEU A 230 -27.65 -4.66 -7.96
CA LEU A 230 -28.86 -4.19 -8.60
C LEU A 230 -30.06 -4.23 -7.63
N SER A 231 -30.19 -5.28 -6.80
CA SER A 231 -31.27 -5.36 -5.80
C SER A 231 -31.21 -4.19 -4.81
N VAL A 232 -30.03 -3.83 -4.34
CA VAL A 232 -29.84 -2.66 -3.47
C VAL A 232 -30.15 -1.36 -4.21
N LEU A 233 -29.69 -1.18 -5.45
CA LEU A 233 -29.96 0.04 -6.23
C LEU A 233 -31.47 0.23 -6.48
N LEU A 234 -32.20 -0.84 -6.77
CA LEU A 234 -33.64 -0.80 -6.99
C LEU A 234 -34.43 -0.49 -5.70
N ALA A 235 -34.00 -1.06 -4.56
CA ALA A 235 -34.70 -0.92 -3.30
C ALA A 235 -34.34 0.35 -2.51
N CYS A 236 -33.06 0.74 -2.51
CA CYS A 236 -32.52 1.86 -1.72
C CYS A 236 -32.46 3.14 -2.56
N ARG A 237 -33.60 3.80 -2.76
CA ARG A 237 -33.71 4.99 -3.63
C ARG A 237 -32.99 6.23 -3.11
N GLU A 238 -32.66 6.27 -1.82
CA GLU A 238 -31.89 7.35 -1.19
C GLU A 238 -30.36 7.13 -1.28
N LEU A 239 -29.90 6.06 -1.95
CA LEU A 239 -28.48 5.75 -2.02
C LEU A 239 -27.70 6.84 -2.76
N GLU A 240 -26.80 7.52 -2.04
CA GLU A 240 -25.97 8.60 -2.56
C GLU A 240 -24.54 8.13 -2.91
N VAL A 241 -24.03 7.13 -2.18
CA VAL A 241 -22.63 6.68 -2.30
C VAL A 241 -22.54 5.18 -2.41
N LEU A 242 -21.97 4.70 -3.50
CA LEU A 242 -21.68 3.28 -3.74
C LEU A 242 -20.17 3.08 -3.94
N LYS A 243 -19.52 2.36 -3.02
CA LYS A 243 -18.11 1.99 -3.10
C LYS A 243 -17.96 0.48 -3.24
N ILE A 244 -17.45 0.03 -4.38
CA ILE A 244 -17.18 -1.38 -4.69
C ILE A 244 -15.82 -1.50 -5.36
N ALA A 245 -14.77 -1.64 -4.55
CA ALA A 245 -13.43 -1.88 -5.03
C ALA A 245 -13.06 -3.37 -4.97
N GLY A 246 -12.32 -3.89 -5.96
CA GLY A 246 -11.70 -5.21 -5.88
C GLY A 246 -12.67 -6.39 -5.72
N SER A 247 -13.92 -6.28 -6.19
CA SER A 247 -14.86 -7.40 -6.20
C SER A 247 -14.52 -8.37 -7.34
N PRO A 248 -14.21 -9.65 -7.06
CA PRO A 248 -13.84 -10.62 -8.07
C PRO A 248 -15.01 -11.06 -8.95
N LYS A 249 -16.25 -10.84 -8.51
CA LYS A 249 -17.48 -11.24 -9.22
C LYS A 249 -17.97 -10.19 -10.23
N LEU A 250 -17.42 -8.98 -10.19
CA LEU A 250 -17.73 -7.93 -11.16
C LEU A 250 -16.85 -8.06 -12.40
N ILE A 251 -17.41 -8.70 -13.43
CA ILE A 251 -16.79 -8.91 -14.74
C ILE A 251 -17.44 -8.03 -15.81
N SER A 252 -16.71 -7.76 -16.89
CA SER A 252 -17.18 -6.94 -18.01
C SER A 252 -18.49 -7.45 -18.59
N GLY A 253 -19.45 -6.55 -18.78
CA GLY A 253 -20.78 -6.81 -19.33
C GLY A 253 -21.81 -7.32 -18.31
N SER A 254 -21.38 -7.73 -17.11
CA SER A 254 -22.27 -8.39 -16.15
C SER A 254 -23.41 -7.51 -15.64
N ILE A 255 -23.19 -6.20 -15.50
CA ILE A 255 -24.24 -5.27 -15.03
C ILE A 255 -25.16 -4.92 -16.19
N SER A 256 -24.58 -4.64 -17.37
CA SER A 256 -25.37 -4.33 -18.57
C SER A 256 -26.29 -5.48 -19.01
N ALA A 257 -25.82 -6.74 -18.94
CA ALA A 257 -26.61 -7.91 -19.26
C ALA A 257 -27.73 -8.14 -18.24
N LEU A 258 -27.45 -7.88 -16.95
CA LEU A 258 -28.43 -8.03 -15.90
C LEU A 258 -29.57 -6.99 -16.01
N ILE A 259 -29.22 -5.74 -16.32
CA ILE A 259 -30.18 -4.67 -16.57
C ILE A 259 -31.09 -5.07 -17.75
N LYS A 260 -30.51 -5.50 -18.87
CA LYS A 260 -31.28 -5.98 -20.03
C LYS A 260 -32.21 -7.14 -19.68
N SER A 261 -31.70 -8.17 -19.01
CA SER A 261 -32.50 -9.33 -18.60
C SER A 261 -33.62 -8.95 -17.62
N HIS A 262 -33.41 -7.95 -16.77
CA HIS A 262 -34.44 -7.44 -15.87
C HIS A 262 -35.55 -6.71 -16.62
N THR A 263 -35.20 -5.88 -17.60
CA THR A 263 -36.15 -5.19 -18.49
C THR A 263 -36.91 -6.17 -19.38
N GLU A 264 -36.26 -7.21 -19.89
CA GLU A 264 -36.92 -8.25 -20.70
C GLU A 264 -37.91 -9.09 -19.87
N ALA A 265 -37.56 -9.39 -18.60
CA ALA A 265 -38.41 -10.17 -17.72
C ALA A 265 -39.62 -9.38 -17.19
N ASN A 266 -39.53 -8.05 -17.14
CA ASN A 266 -40.60 -7.17 -16.66
C ASN A 266 -40.80 -6.03 -17.66
N PRO A 267 -41.47 -6.28 -18.80
CA PRO A 267 -41.61 -5.30 -19.87
C PRO A 267 -42.40 -4.03 -19.46
N ASP A 268 -43.21 -4.11 -18.40
CA ASP A 268 -43.95 -2.98 -17.84
C ASP A 268 -43.19 -2.23 -16.71
N ASP A 269 -42.10 -2.80 -16.17
CA ASP A 269 -41.26 -2.17 -15.13
C ASP A 269 -39.98 -1.58 -15.76
N GLU A 270 -40.02 -0.29 -16.07
CA GLU A 270 -38.84 0.44 -16.50
C GLU A 270 -37.85 0.60 -15.32
N ILE A 271 -36.56 0.33 -15.55
CA ILE A 271 -35.54 0.48 -14.51
C ILE A 271 -35.45 1.97 -14.14
N PRO A 272 -35.69 2.32 -12.86
CA PRO A 272 -35.72 3.71 -12.45
C PRO A 272 -34.37 4.39 -12.62
N THR A 273 -34.40 5.70 -12.82
CA THR A 273 -33.20 6.53 -12.71
C THR A 273 -32.81 6.69 -11.23
N PHE A 274 -31.55 6.41 -10.92
CA PHE A 274 -30.97 6.51 -9.59
C PHE A 274 -30.54 7.96 -9.30
N ASN A 275 -31.52 8.86 -9.20
CA ASN A 275 -31.29 10.31 -9.10
C ASN A 275 -30.53 10.75 -7.85
N SER A 276 -30.57 9.96 -6.78
CA SER A 276 -29.86 10.23 -5.53
C SER A 276 -28.36 9.91 -5.61
N LEU A 277 -27.94 9.04 -6.53
CA LEU A 277 -26.58 8.51 -6.58
C LEU A 277 -25.60 9.57 -7.09
N LYS A 278 -24.71 10.01 -6.19
CA LYS A 278 -23.74 11.10 -6.43
C LYS A 278 -22.31 10.59 -6.54
N SER A 279 -21.96 9.49 -5.88
CA SER A 279 -20.58 8.97 -5.85
C SER A 279 -20.53 7.49 -6.17
N LEU A 280 -19.82 7.15 -7.25
CA LEU A 280 -19.62 5.78 -7.73
C LEU A 280 -18.12 5.45 -7.77
N LYS A 281 -17.69 4.48 -6.97
CA LYS A 281 -16.28 4.06 -6.87
C LYS A 281 -16.14 2.58 -7.17
N LEU A 282 -15.62 2.24 -8.34
CA LEU A 282 -15.56 0.90 -8.94
C LEU A 282 -14.12 0.40 -9.16
N ARG A 283 -13.19 0.87 -8.33
CA ARG A 283 -11.75 0.62 -8.47
C ARG A 283 -11.38 -0.87 -8.51
N LEU A 284 -10.34 -1.26 -9.25
CA LEU A 284 -9.81 -2.64 -9.25
C LEU A 284 -10.85 -3.71 -9.61
N THR A 285 -11.94 -3.32 -10.28
CA THR A 285 -12.93 -4.25 -10.83
C THR A 285 -12.60 -4.61 -12.27
N LYS A 286 -13.17 -5.69 -12.80
CA LYS A 286 -13.01 -6.10 -14.20
C LYS A 286 -14.15 -5.59 -15.09
N LEU A 287 -14.81 -4.50 -14.69
CA LEU A 287 -15.90 -3.89 -15.47
C LEU A 287 -15.38 -3.28 -16.77
N GLY A 288 -16.24 -3.28 -17.78
CA GLY A 288 -15.95 -2.75 -19.11
C GLY A 288 -16.85 -1.58 -19.51
N ASP A 289 -16.69 -1.10 -20.74
CA ASP A 289 -17.35 0.09 -21.27
C ASP A 289 -18.89 -0.01 -21.22
N SER A 290 -19.46 -1.19 -21.48
CA SER A 290 -20.92 -1.40 -21.48
C SER A 290 -21.53 -1.27 -20.08
N ASP A 291 -20.81 -1.67 -19.03
CA ASP A 291 -21.28 -1.54 -17.64
C ASP A 291 -21.26 -0.07 -17.21
N LEU A 292 -20.22 0.67 -17.61
CA LEU A 292 -20.13 2.10 -17.32
C LEU A 292 -21.20 2.90 -18.07
N ALA A 293 -21.49 2.53 -19.32
CA ALA A 293 -22.59 3.10 -20.10
C ALA A 293 -23.95 2.93 -19.40
N ALA A 294 -24.21 1.75 -18.85
CA ALA A 294 -25.43 1.50 -18.09
C ALA A 294 -25.52 2.40 -16.83
N PHE A 295 -24.43 2.55 -16.08
CA PHE A 295 -24.41 3.46 -14.93
C PHE A 295 -24.64 4.92 -15.34
N PHE A 296 -24.00 5.40 -16.40
CA PHE A 296 -24.18 6.78 -16.87
C PHE A 296 -25.62 7.05 -17.31
N PHE A 297 -26.26 6.09 -17.99
CA PHE A 297 -27.64 6.22 -18.42
C PHE A 297 -28.62 6.32 -17.23
N HIS A 298 -28.44 5.48 -16.20
CA HIS A 298 -29.35 5.46 -15.06
C HIS A 298 -28.95 6.41 -13.91
N CYS A 299 -27.75 6.99 -13.90
CA CYS A 299 -27.25 7.85 -12.81
C CYS A 299 -26.83 9.25 -13.32
N PRO A 300 -27.79 10.12 -13.69
CA PRO A 300 -27.49 11.41 -14.31
C PRO A 300 -26.83 12.44 -13.38
N ASN A 301 -27.04 12.32 -12.05
CA ASN A 301 -26.55 13.29 -11.06
C ASN A 301 -25.18 12.93 -10.46
N LEU A 302 -24.38 12.12 -11.17
CA LEU A 302 -23.10 11.66 -10.67
C LEU A 302 -22.10 12.83 -10.57
N THR A 303 -21.55 13.02 -9.38
CA THR A 303 -20.53 14.05 -9.07
C THR A 303 -19.13 13.47 -8.88
N THR A 304 -19.03 12.20 -8.48
CA THR A 304 -17.75 11.52 -8.24
C THR A 304 -17.72 10.19 -8.96
N LEU A 305 -16.71 9.99 -9.80
CA LEU A 305 -16.44 8.74 -10.49
C LEU A 305 -14.99 8.30 -10.23
N ASP A 306 -14.82 7.12 -9.63
CA ASP A 306 -13.52 6.46 -9.51
C ASP A 306 -13.55 5.10 -10.19
N ILE A 307 -12.93 5.00 -11.36
CA ILE A 307 -12.78 3.77 -12.13
C ILE A 307 -11.31 3.36 -12.24
N SER A 308 -10.48 3.77 -11.27
CA SER A 308 -9.05 3.47 -11.26
C SER A 308 -8.79 1.95 -11.32
N PHE A 309 -7.75 1.53 -12.04
CA PHE A 309 -7.35 0.13 -12.22
C PHE A 309 -8.44 -0.78 -12.84
N THR A 310 -9.36 -0.21 -13.62
CA THR A 310 -10.35 -0.98 -14.40
C THR A 310 -9.91 -1.19 -15.85
N GLN A 311 -10.67 -1.96 -16.62
CA GLN A 311 -10.41 -2.22 -18.04
C GLN A 311 -11.18 -1.28 -18.99
N VAL A 312 -11.85 -0.27 -18.45
CA VAL A 312 -12.60 0.72 -19.23
C VAL A 312 -11.67 1.45 -20.19
N LYS A 313 -12.09 1.53 -21.45
CA LYS A 313 -11.42 2.19 -22.57
C LYS A 313 -12.14 3.46 -23.02
N ASN A 314 -13.46 3.52 -22.85
CA ASN A 314 -14.26 4.67 -23.25
C ASN A 314 -15.27 5.00 -22.17
N ILE A 315 -15.21 6.25 -21.69
CA ILE A 315 -16.26 6.83 -20.86
C ILE A 315 -17.34 7.36 -21.82
N PRO A 316 -18.61 6.98 -21.60
CA PRO A 316 -19.71 7.38 -22.48
C PRO A 316 -19.95 8.90 -22.38
N ILE A 317 -20.12 9.54 -23.53
CA ILE A 317 -20.54 10.94 -23.62
C ILE A 317 -22.03 10.92 -23.93
N ILE A 318 -22.84 11.17 -22.90
CA ILE A 318 -24.30 11.22 -22.97
C ILE A 318 -24.78 12.66 -22.76
N SER A 319 -26.02 12.95 -23.18
CA SER A 319 -26.67 14.24 -22.95
C SER A 319 -27.96 14.02 -22.14
N PRO A 320 -28.12 14.65 -20.96
CA PRO A 320 -27.15 15.52 -20.28
C PRO A 320 -25.96 14.73 -19.72
N PHE A 321 -24.77 15.32 -19.78
CA PHE A 321 -23.56 14.73 -19.18
C PHE A 321 -23.57 14.94 -17.65
N PRO A 322 -23.20 13.94 -16.83
CA PRO A 322 -23.21 14.10 -15.38
C PRO A 322 -22.29 15.23 -14.88
N PRO A 323 -22.70 16.03 -13.87
CA PRO A 323 -21.90 17.15 -13.35
C PRO A 323 -20.74 16.67 -12.47
N LEU A 324 -19.75 16.03 -13.09
CA LEU A 324 -18.60 15.44 -12.42
C LEU A 324 -17.69 16.51 -11.81
N LYS A 325 -17.60 16.48 -10.47
CA LYS A 325 -16.65 17.25 -9.66
C LYS A 325 -15.36 16.49 -9.42
N LYS A 326 -15.40 15.16 -9.46
CA LYS A 326 -14.24 14.31 -9.20
C LYS A 326 -14.15 13.14 -10.15
N LEU A 327 -13.01 13.03 -10.82
CA LEU A 327 -12.71 11.99 -11.78
C LEU A 327 -11.36 11.31 -11.47
N CYS A 328 -11.39 10.02 -11.18
CA CYS A 328 -10.19 9.23 -10.88
C CYS A 328 -10.01 8.10 -11.91
N LEU A 329 -8.94 8.19 -12.69
CA LEU A 329 -8.59 7.33 -13.82
C LEU A 329 -7.20 6.71 -13.68
N THR A 330 -6.73 6.52 -12.43
CA THR A 330 -5.38 6.01 -12.17
C THR A 330 -5.26 4.59 -12.74
N SER A 331 -4.23 4.33 -13.55
CA SER A 331 -3.99 3.03 -14.21
C SER A 331 -5.19 2.48 -15.00
N THR A 332 -5.92 3.37 -15.69
CA THR A 332 -6.99 3.00 -16.63
C THR A 332 -6.53 3.13 -18.08
N ARG A 333 -7.23 2.47 -19.02
CA ARG A 333 -6.88 2.47 -20.45
C ARG A 333 -7.78 3.37 -21.30
N VAL A 334 -8.36 4.41 -20.69
CA VAL A 334 -9.20 5.37 -21.41
C VAL A 334 -8.41 5.96 -22.58
N SER A 335 -9.01 6.07 -23.76
CA SER A 335 -8.33 6.67 -24.92
C SER A 335 -8.08 8.16 -24.71
N GLY A 336 -6.96 8.68 -25.22
CA GLY A 336 -6.60 10.09 -25.03
C GLY A 336 -7.64 11.05 -25.61
N THR A 337 -8.17 10.74 -26.79
CA THR A 337 -9.24 11.51 -27.43
C THR A 337 -10.55 11.45 -26.63
N ASN A 338 -10.93 10.27 -26.13
CA ASN A 338 -12.11 10.15 -25.26
C ASN A 338 -11.92 10.93 -23.96
N LEU A 339 -10.73 10.89 -23.34
CA LEU A 339 -10.42 11.66 -22.15
C LEU A 339 -10.58 13.17 -22.37
N VAL A 340 -10.03 13.71 -23.45
CA VAL A 340 -10.16 15.14 -23.79
C VAL A 340 -11.64 15.52 -23.95
N ASN A 341 -12.41 14.72 -24.69
CA ASN A 341 -13.85 14.98 -24.89
C ASN A 341 -14.65 14.87 -23.58
N VAL A 342 -14.31 13.93 -22.70
CA VAL A 342 -14.95 13.79 -21.38
C VAL A 342 -14.67 15.01 -20.52
N LEU A 343 -13.41 15.45 -20.46
CA LEU A 343 -13.01 16.63 -19.70
C LEU A 343 -13.69 17.90 -20.23
N ASP A 344 -13.92 17.99 -21.54
CA ASP A 344 -14.61 19.13 -22.16
C ASP A 344 -16.06 19.27 -21.69
N ASN A 345 -16.68 18.16 -21.28
CA ASN A 345 -18.01 18.13 -20.69
C ASN A 345 -18.01 18.29 -19.14
N CYS A 346 -16.84 18.38 -18.49
CA CYS A 346 -16.70 18.45 -17.03
C CYS A 346 -16.37 19.87 -16.53
N SER A 347 -17.26 20.85 -16.72
CA SER A 347 -16.98 22.25 -16.32
C SER A 347 -16.87 22.47 -14.80
N GLU A 348 -17.51 21.63 -13.99
CA GLU A 348 -17.48 21.70 -12.51
C GLU A 348 -16.34 20.88 -11.87
N LEU A 349 -15.37 20.41 -12.66
CA LEU A 349 -14.32 19.52 -12.16
C LEU A 349 -13.44 20.19 -11.10
N GLU A 350 -13.36 19.57 -9.91
CA GLU A 350 -12.56 19.99 -8.76
C GLU A 350 -11.33 19.11 -8.56
N VAL A 351 -11.44 17.81 -8.88
CA VAL A 351 -10.39 16.81 -8.60
C VAL A 351 -10.20 15.88 -9.80
N LEU A 352 -8.96 15.76 -10.29
CA LEU A 352 -8.60 14.90 -11.42
C LEU A 352 -7.35 14.06 -11.14
N TYR A 353 -7.47 12.74 -11.13
CA TYR A 353 -6.33 11.82 -10.96
C TYR A 353 -6.08 10.98 -12.20
N LEU A 354 -4.92 11.19 -12.82
CA LEU A 354 -4.43 10.51 -14.01
C LEU A 354 -3.14 9.74 -13.72
N GLY A 355 -2.97 9.16 -12.53
CA GLY A 355 -1.75 8.44 -12.17
C GLY A 355 -1.52 7.19 -13.03
N ALA A 356 -0.30 6.96 -13.51
CA ALA A 356 0.09 5.82 -14.35
C ALA A 356 -0.92 5.55 -15.48
N PHE A 357 -1.41 6.61 -16.10
CA PHE A 357 -2.47 6.56 -17.10
C PHE A 357 -2.05 5.71 -18.31
N GLY A 358 -2.96 4.88 -18.80
CA GLY A 358 -2.70 3.94 -19.90
C GLY A 358 -1.91 2.69 -19.50
N LYS A 359 -1.39 2.60 -18.27
CA LYS A 359 -0.66 1.42 -17.77
C LYS A 359 -1.58 0.55 -16.91
N THR A 360 -1.60 -0.75 -17.19
CA THR A 360 -2.30 -1.74 -16.35
C THR A 360 -1.33 -2.79 -15.84
N LEU A 361 -1.56 -3.29 -14.63
CA LEU A 361 -0.83 -4.45 -14.08
C LEU A 361 -0.86 -5.63 -15.05
N GLY A 362 0.30 -6.16 -15.42
CA GLY A 362 0.45 -7.34 -16.28
C GLY A 362 0.43 -7.10 -17.80
N ALA A 363 0.34 -5.86 -18.28
CA ALA A 363 0.38 -5.56 -19.71
C ALA A 363 1.81 -5.43 -20.26
N ALA A 364 2.03 -5.89 -21.49
CA ALA A 364 3.30 -5.75 -22.18
C ALA A 364 3.71 -4.26 -22.32
N PRO A 365 4.99 -3.91 -22.11
CA PRO A 365 5.46 -2.55 -22.26
C PRO A 365 5.40 -2.13 -23.74
N GLY A 366 4.50 -1.20 -24.08
CA GLY A 366 4.47 -0.56 -25.40
C GLY A 366 3.08 -0.33 -26.01
N SER A 367 2.07 -1.11 -25.63
CA SER A 367 0.75 -1.11 -26.30
C SER A 367 -0.36 -0.49 -25.44
N GLY A 368 -0.30 0.82 -25.21
CA GLY A 368 -1.35 1.54 -24.47
C GLY A 368 -1.41 3.03 -24.75
N ASN A 369 -2.60 3.61 -24.62
CA ASN A 369 -2.89 5.04 -24.63
C ASN A 369 -2.25 5.71 -23.39
N ILE A 370 -0.94 5.92 -23.44
CA ILE A 370 -0.15 6.47 -22.34
C ILE A 370 -0.17 7.99 -22.39
N LEU A 371 -0.10 8.64 -21.24
CA LEU A 371 -0.02 10.10 -21.14
C LEU A 371 1.32 10.62 -21.71
N THR A 372 1.24 11.27 -22.86
CA THR A 372 2.36 11.91 -23.58
C THR A 372 2.29 13.43 -23.46
N ASP A 373 3.37 14.13 -23.85
CA ASP A 373 3.41 15.60 -23.86
C ASP A 373 2.37 16.23 -24.80
N SER A 374 2.02 15.57 -25.90
CA SER A 374 0.94 16.03 -26.78
C SER A 374 -0.41 15.96 -26.08
N LEU A 375 -0.75 14.81 -25.50
CA LEU A 375 -2.00 14.63 -24.78
C LEU A 375 -2.09 15.52 -23.55
N LEU A 376 -0.97 15.78 -22.86
CA LEU A 376 -0.93 16.71 -21.73
C LEU A 376 -1.28 18.14 -22.18
N ARG A 377 -0.85 18.60 -23.36
CA ARG A 377 -1.24 19.91 -23.90
C ARG A 377 -2.73 19.96 -24.20
N ASP A 378 -3.27 18.95 -24.87
CA ASP A 378 -4.70 18.87 -25.17
C ASP A 378 -5.54 18.88 -23.88
N ILE A 379 -5.12 18.15 -22.85
CA ILE A 379 -5.75 18.17 -21.52
C ILE A 379 -5.60 19.55 -20.86
N THR A 380 -4.43 20.20 -20.98
CA THR A 380 -4.19 21.54 -20.41
C THR A 380 -5.18 22.55 -20.97
N ASP A 381 -5.41 22.56 -22.28
CA ASP A 381 -6.32 23.49 -22.95
C ASP A 381 -7.77 23.33 -22.47
N VAL A 382 -8.19 22.10 -22.15
CA VAL A 382 -9.51 21.82 -21.59
C VAL A 382 -9.60 22.19 -20.11
N LEU A 383 -8.60 21.81 -19.31
CA LEU A 383 -8.58 22.09 -17.86
C LEU A 383 -8.43 23.57 -17.54
N GLU A 384 -7.88 24.37 -18.46
CA GLU A 384 -7.83 25.82 -18.33
C GLU A 384 -9.25 26.41 -18.17
N ARG A 385 -10.25 25.80 -18.82
CA ARG A 385 -11.69 26.15 -18.72
C ARG A 385 -12.39 25.66 -17.45
N CYS A 386 -11.71 24.90 -16.58
CA CYS A 386 -12.26 24.42 -15.31
C CYS A 386 -11.82 25.34 -14.14
N PRO A 387 -12.65 26.29 -13.68
CA PRO A 387 -12.24 27.29 -12.69
C PRO A 387 -12.10 26.73 -11.27
N ASN A 388 -12.82 25.65 -10.94
CA ASN A 388 -12.89 25.08 -9.59
C ASN A 388 -11.84 23.98 -9.33
N LEU A 389 -10.95 23.74 -10.30
CA LEU A 389 -9.98 22.66 -10.23
C LEU A 389 -8.95 22.92 -9.13
N ARG A 390 -9.00 22.11 -8.06
CA ARG A 390 -8.15 22.27 -6.87
C ARG A 390 -7.12 21.16 -6.69
N SER A 391 -7.32 19.98 -7.26
CA SER A 391 -6.44 18.83 -7.01
C SER A 391 -6.17 18.04 -8.28
N ILE A 392 -4.89 17.89 -8.63
CA ILE A 392 -4.46 17.09 -9.77
C ILE A 392 -3.32 16.15 -9.39
N SER A 393 -3.40 14.92 -9.89
CA SER A 393 -2.35 13.91 -9.74
C SER A 393 -1.97 13.31 -11.09
N LEU A 394 -0.69 13.44 -11.46
CA LEU A 394 -0.08 12.87 -12.67
C LEU A 394 0.97 11.80 -12.33
N VAL A 395 0.89 11.21 -11.14
CA VAL A 395 1.85 10.25 -10.57
C VAL A 395 2.26 9.16 -11.57
N SER A 396 3.53 8.78 -11.62
CA SER A 396 4.04 7.61 -12.36
C SER A 396 3.79 7.61 -13.88
N ASN A 397 3.50 8.78 -14.46
CA ASN A 397 3.46 8.98 -15.92
C ASN A 397 4.88 9.20 -16.49
N THR A 398 5.66 8.13 -16.50
CA THR A 398 7.09 8.15 -16.85
C THR A 398 7.44 8.58 -18.28
N ARG A 399 6.44 8.74 -19.18
CA ARG A 399 6.65 9.22 -20.55
C ARG A 399 6.47 10.73 -20.71
N LEU A 400 5.91 11.41 -19.71
CA LEU A 400 5.88 12.87 -19.69
C LEU A 400 7.31 13.41 -19.67
N GLY A 401 7.58 14.44 -20.46
CA GLY A 401 8.87 15.09 -20.64
C GLY A 401 9.88 14.32 -21.52
N ALA A 402 9.48 13.22 -22.16
CA ALA A 402 10.37 12.40 -22.99
C ALA A 402 10.48 12.87 -24.46
N GLY A 403 9.55 13.69 -24.95
CA GLY A 403 9.58 14.22 -26.31
C GLY A 403 10.59 15.36 -26.42
N GLY A 404 11.71 15.15 -27.11
CA GLY A 404 12.88 16.05 -27.18
C GLY A 404 12.67 17.50 -27.62
N SER A 405 11.44 17.99 -27.81
CA SER A 405 11.12 19.41 -27.78
C SER A 405 11.06 19.89 -26.32
N VAL A 406 12.21 20.32 -25.79
CA VAL A 406 12.41 21.15 -24.57
C VAL A 406 11.19 21.23 -23.65
N GLY A 407 11.23 20.50 -22.52
CA GLY A 407 10.40 20.58 -21.30
C GLY A 407 9.39 21.72 -21.14
N ARG A 408 8.47 21.90 -22.10
CA ARG A 408 7.45 22.96 -22.06
C ARG A 408 6.08 22.43 -21.69
N ALA A 409 5.73 21.17 -21.99
CA ALA A 409 4.37 20.68 -21.69
C ALA A 409 4.09 20.64 -20.18
N LEU A 410 5.05 20.18 -19.37
CA LEU A 410 4.94 20.20 -17.91
C LEU A 410 4.98 21.63 -17.36
N GLN A 411 5.93 22.45 -17.79
CA GLN A 411 6.01 23.86 -17.41
C GLN A 411 4.74 24.64 -17.73
N ASP A 412 4.20 24.45 -18.93
CA ASP A 412 2.99 25.09 -19.44
C ASP A 412 1.74 24.61 -18.69
N PHE A 413 1.64 23.30 -18.42
CA PHE A 413 0.63 22.74 -17.55
C PHE A 413 0.68 23.34 -16.13
N VAL A 414 1.87 23.43 -15.52
CA VAL A 414 2.06 24.03 -14.20
C VAL A 414 1.66 25.51 -14.22
N LYS A 415 2.04 26.25 -15.27
CA LYS A 415 1.73 27.67 -15.42
C LYS A 415 0.23 27.95 -15.56
N ARG A 416 -0.46 27.23 -16.45
CA ARG A 416 -1.88 27.50 -16.77
C ARG A 416 -2.86 26.84 -15.80
N VAL A 417 -2.54 25.64 -15.33
CA VAL A 417 -3.45 24.82 -14.53
C VAL A 417 -2.89 24.60 -13.13
N GLY A 418 -1.63 24.17 -13.02
CA GLY A 418 -1.04 23.74 -11.76
C GLY A 418 -1.02 24.83 -10.68
N ARG A 419 -0.62 26.05 -11.03
CA ARG A 419 -0.54 27.20 -10.10
C ARG A 419 -1.89 27.54 -9.46
N ARG A 420 -3.02 27.17 -10.07
CA ARG A 420 -4.38 27.38 -9.52
C ARG A 420 -4.81 26.29 -8.53
N CYS A 421 -4.11 25.16 -8.48
CA CYS A 421 -4.46 24.01 -7.65
C CYS A 421 -3.95 24.16 -6.21
N GLU A 422 -4.68 23.58 -5.26
CA GLU A 422 -4.26 23.40 -3.87
C GLU A 422 -3.38 22.15 -3.69
N ILE A 423 -3.54 21.14 -4.53
CA ILE A 423 -2.80 19.87 -4.46
C ILE A 423 -2.24 19.53 -5.84
N LEU A 424 -0.92 19.38 -5.92
CA LEU A 424 -0.23 18.89 -7.11
C LEU A 424 0.64 17.68 -6.77
N ASP A 425 0.41 16.60 -7.51
CA ASP A 425 1.18 15.37 -7.35
C ASP A 425 1.82 14.91 -8.66
N PHE A 426 3.14 15.00 -8.69
CA PHE A 426 4.02 14.62 -9.80
C PHE A 426 4.98 13.48 -9.42
N GLU A 427 4.66 12.71 -8.37
CA GLU A 427 5.52 11.63 -7.90
C GLU A 427 5.93 10.68 -9.04
N ASN A 428 7.20 10.30 -9.09
CA ASN A 428 7.73 9.33 -10.05
C ASN A 428 7.52 9.73 -11.53
N ILE A 429 7.68 11.02 -11.85
CA ILE A 429 7.85 11.53 -13.22
C ILE A 429 9.35 11.82 -13.43
N PRO A 430 10.14 10.89 -14.00
CA PRO A 430 11.60 11.00 -14.00
C PRO A 430 12.14 12.16 -14.84
N GLN A 431 11.36 12.66 -15.82
CA GLN A 431 11.76 13.77 -16.67
C GLN A 431 11.32 15.15 -16.15
N LEU A 432 10.56 15.22 -15.05
CA LEU A 432 10.27 16.49 -14.39
C LEU A 432 11.58 17.10 -13.86
N ARG A 433 11.81 18.38 -14.15
CA ARG A 433 12.98 19.17 -13.76
C ARG A 433 12.53 20.40 -12.97
N SER A 434 13.49 21.04 -12.31
CA SER A 434 13.23 22.25 -11.51
C SER A 434 12.66 23.40 -12.33
N GLY A 435 13.08 23.57 -13.59
CA GLY A 435 12.54 24.59 -14.50
C GLY A 435 11.07 24.40 -14.88
N ASP A 436 10.54 23.17 -14.80
CA ASP A 436 9.10 22.94 -15.03
C ASP A 436 8.24 23.58 -13.92
N LEU A 437 8.82 23.78 -12.73
CA LEU A 437 8.14 24.43 -11.60
C LEU A 437 8.19 25.96 -11.67
N GLU A 438 8.90 26.55 -12.63
CA GLU A 438 8.91 28.01 -12.86
C GLU A 438 7.49 28.55 -13.08
N GLY A 439 6.58 27.74 -13.64
CA GLY A 439 5.16 28.09 -13.79
C GLY A 439 4.42 28.36 -12.47
N LEU A 440 5.00 27.99 -11.32
CA LEU A 440 4.47 28.35 -10.00
C LEU A 440 4.72 29.81 -9.64
N LEU A 441 5.52 30.57 -10.39
CA LEU A 441 5.73 31.99 -10.15
C LEU A 441 4.55 32.85 -10.63
N SER A 442 4.44 34.06 -10.08
CA SER A 442 3.47 35.06 -10.53
C SER A 442 3.75 35.44 -11.97
N THR A 443 2.73 35.42 -12.82
CA THR A 443 2.87 35.84 -14.23
C THR A 443 2.59 37.33 -14.40
N SER A 444 1.90 37.95 -13.44
CA SER A 444 1.56 39.37 -13.38
C SER A 444 1.72 39.94 -11.97
N GLU A 445 1.89 41.26 -11.85
CA GLU A 445 1.89 41.98 -10.57
C GLU A 445 0.55 41.89 -9.82
N TYR A 446 -0.53 41.59 -10.53
CA TYR A 446 -1.89 41.45 -9.99
C TYR A 446 -2.26 39.99 -9.65
N ASP A 447 -1.39 39.02 -9.97
CA ASP A 447 -1.66 37.62 -9.70
C ASP A 447 -1.58 37.34 -8.20
N GLN A 448 -2.61 36.66 -7.68
CA GLN A 448 -2.54 36.12 -6.32
C GLN A 448 -1.48 35.01 -6.24
N PRO A 449 -0.77 34.87 -5.10
CA PRO A 449 0.14 33.77 -4.87
C PRO A 449 -0.62 32.43 -4.98
N SER A 450 0.09 31.40 -5.44
CA SER A 450 -0.50 30.06 -5.62
C SER A 450 -1.19 29.59 -4.32
N PRO A 451 -2.42 29.03 -4.38
CA PRO A 451 -3.10 28.46 -3.23
C PRO A 451 -2.55 27.07 -2.85
N LEU A 452 -1.46 26.63 -3.46
CA LEU A 452 -0.84 25.33 -3.27
C LEU A 452 -0.56 25.05 -1.78
N ARG A 453 -1.17 23.98 -1.28
CA ARG A 453 -1.03 23.45 0.08
C ARG A 453 -0.21 22.16 0.12
N ALA A 454 -0.31 21.33 -0.91
CA ALA A 454 0.42 20.07 -0.98
C ALA A 454 1.13 19.94 -2.34
N LEU A 455 2.44 19.72 -2.30
CA LEU A 455 3.27 19.46 -3.47
C LEU A 455 4.04 18.16 -3.29
N ASN A 456 3.82 17.22 -4.19
CA ASN A 456 4.60 15.98 -4.25
C ASN A 456 5.41 15.93 -5.54
N VAL A 457 6.73 15.96 -5.41
CA VAL A 457 7.71 15.80 -6.49
C VAL A 457 8.71 14.69 -6.16
N ALA A 458 8.30 13.73 -5.33
CA ALA A 458 9.13 12.61 -4.95
C ALA A 458 9.54 11.76 -6.16
N ARG A 459 10.77 11.23 -6.15
CA ARG A 459 11.33 10.36 -7.21
C ARG A 459 11.31 11.02 -8.59
N THR A 460 11.52 12.33 -8.64
CA THR A 460 11.65 13.11 -9.89
C THR A 460 13.08 13.59 -10.09
N GLY A 461 13.34 14.29 -11.20
CA GLY A 461 14.62 14.97 -11.45
C GLY A 461 14.74 16.37 -10.85
N VAL A 462 13.78 16.80 -10.03
CA VAL A 462 13.79 18.11 -9.34
C VAL A 462 14.93 18.13 -8.30
N ASN A 463 15.60 19.28 -8.20
CA ASN A 463 16.75 19.53 -7.31
C ASN A 463 16.57 20.89 -6.58
N GLY A 464 17.60 21.30 -5.83
CA GLY A 464 17.62 22.56 -5.08
C GLY A 464 17.28 23.82 -5.90
N ASP A 465 17.50 23.84 -7.22
CA ASP A 465 17.17 24.99 -8.09
C ASP A 465 15.68 25.34 -8.04
N ALA A 466 14.82 24.39 -7.68
CA ALA A 466 13.38 24.61 -7.53
C ALA A 466 12.97 25.33 -6.24
N ALA A 467 13.89 25.53 -5.29
CA ALA A 467 13.57 26.10 -3.98
C ALA A 467 12.93 27.49 -4.08
N MET A 468 13.39 28.32 -5.02
CA MET A 468 12.83 29.65 -5.26
C MET A 468 11.37 29.58 -5.76
N PHE A 469 11.05 28.59 -6.60
CA PHE A 469 9.70 28.40 -7.12
C PHE A 469 8.74 27.86 -6.05
N ILE A 470 9.22 26.93 -5.22
CA ILE A 470 8.46 26.38 -4.10
C ILE A 470 8.24 27.45 -3.01
N ALA A 471 9.27 28.24 -2.71
CA ALA A 471 9.20 29.34 -1.75
C ALA A 471 8.20 30.44 -2.15
N ALA A 472 7.87 30.57 -3.44
CA ALA A 472 6.82 31.47 -3.92
C ALA A 472 5.39 31.01 -3.55
N CYS A 473 5.24 29.83 -2.94
CA CYS A 473 3.97 29.26 -2.50
C CYS A 473 3.88 29.27 -0.96
N PRO A 474 3.45 30.37 -0.33
CA PRO A 474 3.53 30.54 1.13
C PRO A 474 2.57 29.63 1.92
N LYS A 475 1.53 29.11 1.26
CA LYS A 475 0.49 28.25 1.87
C LYS A 475 0.84 26.75 1.87
N ILE A 476 2.02 26.37 1.40
CA ILE A 476 2.44 24.95 1.39
C ILE A 476 2.49 24.45 2.83
N ALA A 477 1.69 23.42 3.09
CA ALA A 477 1.59 22.68 4.35
C ALA A 477 2.26 21.30 4.25
N GLU A 478 2.23 20.67 3.08
CA GLU A 478 2.83 19.35 2.84
C GLU A 478 3.77 19.39 1.64
N LEU A 479 5.02 18.99 1.84
CA LEU A 479 6.03 18.91 0.80
C LEU A 479 6.68 17.52 0.81
N ASP A 480 6.44 16.76 -0.25
CA ASP A 480 7.11 15.48 -0.48
C ASP A 480 8.15 15.63 -1.58
N ILE A 481 9.41 15.55 -1.17
CA ILE A 481 10.58 15.63 -2.05
C ILE A 481 11.42 14.35 -1.89
N ALA A 482 10.84 13.24 -1.46
CA ALA A 482 11.56 12.01 -1.24
C ALA A 482 12.36 11.57 -2.49
N SER A 483 13.60 11.11 -2.28
CA SER A 483 14.51 10.64 -3.33
C SER A 483 14.87 11.69 -4.40
N THR A 484 14.89 12.97 -4.02
CA THR A 484 15.37 14.09 -4.86
C THR A 484 16.75 14.59 -4.40
N ARG A 485 17.24 15.68 -4.98
CA ARG A 485 18.56 16.29 -4.70
C ARG A 485 18.47 17.71 -4.10
N PHE A 486 17.62 17.90 -3.08
CA PHE A 486 17.59 19.15 -2.30
C PHE A 486 18.66 19.15 -1.21
N GLY A 487 19.48 20.22 -1.15
CA GLY A 487 20.43 20.44 -0.08
C GLY A 487 19.83 21.20 1.11
N LYS A 488 20.66 21.45 2.12
CA LYS A 488 20.25 22.08 3.38
C LYS A 488 19.83 23.55 3.20
N GLU A 489 20.63 24.34 2.49
CA GLU A 489 20.40 25.77 2.26
C GLU A 489 19.10 26.02 1.46
N GLU A 490 18.84 25.18 0.46
CA GLU A 490 17.64 25.28 -0.35
C GLU A 490 16.38 24.95 0.46
N LEU A 491 16.47 23.97 1.36
CA LEU A 491 15.37 23.64 2.28
C LEU A 491 15.14 24.72 3.33
N PHE A 492 16.20 25.37 3.82
CA PHE A 492 16.07 26.51 4.73
C PHE A 492 15.34 27.68 4.07
N THR A 493 15.65 27.96 2.80
CA THR A 493 14.95 28.96 1.99
C THR A 493 13.45 28.66 1.88
N ILE A 494 13.08 27.39 1.65
CA ILE A 494 11.67 26.97 1.61
C ILE A 494 11.02 27.15 2.99
N LEU A 495 11.67 26.72 4.06
CA LEU A 495 11.14 26.79 5.43
C LEU A 495 10.91 28.23 5.91
N ASP A 496 11.78 29.15 5.51
CA ASP A 496 11.68 30.57 5.83
C ASP A 496 10.48 31.24 5.13
N CYS A 497 10.17 30.81 3.90
CA CYS A 497 9.08 31.38 3.08
C CYS A 497 7.73 30.65 3.24
N CYS A 498 7.73 29.40 3.72
CA CYS A 498 6.54 28.56 3.90
C CYS A 498 6.25 28.32 5.40
N PRO A 499 5.66 29.31 6.12
CA PRO A 499 5.40 29.20 7.56
C PRO A 499 4.36 28.14 7.93
N ASP A 500 3.53 27.70 6.98
CA ASP A 500 2.48 26.71 7.20
C ASP A 500 2.97 25.26 6.98
N LEU A 501 4.22 25.04 6.55
CA LEU A 501 4.75 23.71 6.23
C LEU A 501 4.78 22.81 7.47
N ILE A 502 3.89 21.84 7.61
CA ILE A 502 3.80 20.92 8.76
C ILE A 502 4.45 19.57 8.50
N ARG A 503 4.52 19.16 7.23
CA ARG A 503 5.03 17.86 6.81
C ARG A 503 6.04 18.02 5.69
N LEU A 504 7.24 17.50 5.93
CA LEU A 504 8.33 17.49 4.96
C LEU A 504 8.89 16.06 4.85
N ASP A 505 8.73 15.40 3.71
CA ASP A 505 9.31 14.06 3.49
C ASP A 505 10.66 14.16 2.76
N LEU A 506 11.71 13.74 3.47
CA LEU A 506 13.11 13.72 2.99
C LEU A 506 13.62 12.29 2.76
N THR A 507 12.72 11.30 2.68
CA THR A 507 13.09 9.89 2.55
C THR A 507 13.93 9.66 1.29
N GLY A 508 15.15 9.16 1.47
CA GLY A 508 16.07 8.91 0.35
C GLY A 508 16.74 10.16 -0.24
N CYS A 509 16.55 11.36 0.33
CA CYS A 509 17.26 12.58 -0.07
C CYS A 509 18.72 12.51 0.38
N ARG A 510 19.61 12.05 -0.51
CA ARG A 510 21.03 11.80 -0.18
C ARG A 510 21.81 13.05 0.25
N SER A 511 21.37 14.23 -0.18
CA SER A 511 21.99 15.52 0.16
C SER A 511 21.72 15.97 1.60
N VAL A 512 20.79 15.32 2.31
CA VAL A 512 20.52 15.56 3.74
C VAL A 512 20.99 14.36 4.57
N PRO A 513 21.79 14.56 5.64
CA PRO A 513 22.22 13.48 6.53
C PRO A 513 21.05 12.67 7.10
N LEU A 514 21.20 11.34 7.22
CA LEU A 514 20.11 10.45 7.63
C LEU A 514 19.52 10.82 9.01
N GLN A 515 20.38 11.24 9.93
CA GLN A 515 19.98 11.63 11.30
C GLN A 515 19.13 12.91 11.34
N ASP A 516 19.35 13.83 10.39
CA ASP A 516 18.68 15.13 10.35
C ASP A 516 17.27 15.02 9.74
N ARG A 517 17.04 14.04 8.87
CA ARG A 517 15.80 13.94 8.06
C ARG A 517 14.51 13.91 8.87
N ARG A 518 14.49 13.24 10.03
CA ARG A 518 13.28 13.14 10.88
C ARG A 518 13.06 14.36 11.78
N ARG A 519 14.11 15.14 12.02
CA ARG A 519 14.14 16.28 12.93
C ARG A 519 14.53 17.55 12.18
N PHE A 520 14.26 17.61 10.88
CA PHE A 520 14.80 18.66 10.03
C PHE A 520 14.25 20.04 10.41
N PHE A 521 13.03 20.08 10.96
CA PHE A 521 12.48 21.29 11.57
C PHE A 521 13.30 21.75 12.79
N GLU A 522 13.69 20.85 13.69
CA GLU A 522 14.55 21.17 14.85
C GLU A 522 15.95 21.63 14.40
N VAL A 523 16.50 21.02 13.34
CA VAL A 523 17.78 21.41 12.74
C VAL A 523 17.74 22.82 12.16
N TRP A 524 16.64 23.19 11.51
CA TRP A 524 16.42 24.54 11.00
C TRP A 524 16.23 25.56 12.14
N GLU A 525 15.46 25.23 13.18
CA GLU A 525 15.27 26.09 14.35
C GLU A 525 16.61 26.34 15.09
N SER A 526 17.37 25.28 15.35
CA SER A 526 18.68 25.36 16.03
C SER A 526 19.67 26.24 15.25
N ALA A 527 19.72 26.11 13.92
CA ALA A 527 20.60 26.92 13.08
C ALA A 527 20.27 28.43 13.13
N ARG A 528 19.00 28.78 13.37
CA ARG A 528 18.56 30.18 13.54
C ARG A 528 18.87 30.71 14.94
N GLU A 529 18.81 29.87 15.95
CA GLU A 529 19.16 30.22 17.34
C GLU A 529 20.67 30.46 17.48
N ASP A 530 21.52 29.59 16.91
CA ASP A 530 22.98 29.74 16.94
C ASP A 530 23.43 31.03 16.26
N GLY A 531 22.81 31.41 15.13
CA GLY A 531 23.06 32.68 14.43
C GLY A 531 22.63 33.93 15.21
N SER A 532 21.72 33.79 16.18
CA SER A 532 21.24 34.90 17.02
C SER A 532 22.09 35.16 18.27
N SER A 533 22.98 34.23 18.63
CA SER A 533 23.90 34.35 19.78
C SER A 533 25.09 35.29 19.52
N GLY A 534 25.24 35.79 18.28
CA GLY A 534 26.38 36.61 17.85
C GLY A 534 26.16 38.13 17.78
N LEU A 535 24.92 38.65 17.74
CA LEU A 535 24.66 40.10 17.76
C LEU A 535 23.22 40.40 18.23
N GLY A 536 23.08 41.39 19.10
CA GLY A 536 21.86 41.73 19.82
C GLY A 536 20.63 42.05 18.96
N ALA A 537 19.48 41.77 19.56
CA ALA A 537 18.10 42.03 19.16
C ALA A 537 17.84 43.16 18.11
N LYS A 538 17.24 42.75 16.97
CA LYS A 538 16.15 43.36 16.16
C LYS A 538 16.05 42.51 14.88
N SER A 539 14.93 41.92 14.45
CA SER A 539 13.70 42.60 14.00
C SER A 539 12.57 41.58 13.73
N ARG A 540 11.32 42.08 13.75
CA ARG A 540 10.08 41.45 13.24
C ARG A 540 10.22 41.05 11.76
N PRO A 541 9.40 40.11 11.24
CA PRO A 541 9.49 39.68 9.84
C PRO A 541 9.19 40.86 8.90
N PRO A 542 9.94 41.03 7.79
CA PRO A 542 9.63 42.06 6.83
C PRO A 542 8.35 41.67 6.09
N THR A 543 7.32 42.46 6.32
CA THR A 543 6.18 42.63 5.43
C THR A 543 6.71 42.95 4.03
N THR A 544 6.37 42.10 3.05
CA THR A 544 6.29 42.40 1.60
C THR A 544 7.16 43.58 1.11
N GLN A 545 8.46 43.36 0.89
CA GLN A 545 9.28 44.33 0.17
C GLN A 545 10.52 43.77 -0.57
N PHE A 546 10.57 42.48 -0.87
CA PHE A 546 11.65 41.87 -1.67
C PHE A 546 11.29 41.60 -3.14
N LEU A 547 10.28 42.28 -3.68
CA LEU A 547 9.95 42.26 -5.12
C LEU A 547 10.13 43.62 -5.82
N ARG A 548 10.89 44.57 -5.25
CA ARG A 548 11.03 45.92 -5.82
C ARG A 548 12.43 46.43 -6.17
N HIS A 549 13.49 45.63 -6.02
CA HIS A 549 14.82 46.04 -6.48
C HIS A 549 15.56 44.95 -7.25
N SER A 550 15.06 44.66 -8.45
CA SER A 550 15.88 44.24 -9.59
C SER A 550 15.29 44.70 -10.94
N GLN A 551 14.57 45.81 -10.93
CA GLN A 551 14.21 46.60 -12.11
C GLN A 551 14.76 48.01 -11.90
N THR A 552 16.05 48.21 -12.15
CA THR A 552 16.73 49.50 -12.49
C THR A 552 18.24 49.35 -12.26
N ARG A 553 18.91 48.58 -13.12
CA ARG A 553 20.29 48.85 -13.56
C ARG A 553 20.43 48.33 -14.98
N LEU A 554 19.79 49.01 -15.92
CA LEU A 554 20.01 48.86 -17.36
C LEU A 554 19.62 50.17 -18.07
N ALA A 555 20.40 51.21 -17.77
CA ALA A 555 20.60 52.48 -18.49
C ALA A 555 21.42 53.34 -17.51
N SER A 556 22.61 53.87 -17.79
CA SER A 556 23.27 54.23 -19.02
C SER A 556 24.78 54.32 -18.74
N SER A 557 25.60 53.68 -19.56
CA SER A 557 26.98 54.11 -19.81
C SER A 557 27.27 53.71 -21.24
N GLY A 558 27.14 54.68 -22.14
CA GLY A 558 27.39 54.48 -23.55
C GLY A 558 28.86 54.17 -23.79
N LEU A 559 29.12 53.11 -24.55
CA LEU A 559 30.30 53.04 -25.40
C LEU A 559 29.94 52.28 -26.68
N VAL A 560 29.82 53.04 -27.76
CA VAL A 560 30.14 52.74 -29.16
C VAL A 560 29.79 51.32 -29.66
N TYR A 561 28.75 51.29 -30.51
CA TYR A 561 28.39 50.17 -31.36
C TYR A 561 29.51 49.93 -32.39
N SER A 562 30.31 48.88 -32.19
CA SER A 562 31.12 48.28 -33.26
C SER A 562 30.49 46.95 -33.64
N SER A 563 29.97 46.90 -34.87
CA SER A 563 29.42 45.70 -35.48
C SER A 563 30.53 44.70 -35.78
N SER A 564 30.74 43.73 -34.91
CA SER A 564 31.51 42.52 -35.23
C SER A 564 30.56 41.33 -35.38
N ARG A 565 30.39 40.89 -36.64
CA ARG A 565 29.79 39.62 -37.04
C ARG A 565 30.33 38.47 -36.16
N PRO A 566 29.51 37.48 -35.75
CA PRO A 566 30.08 36.25 -35.20
C PRO A 566 30.70 35.45 -36.34
N SER A 567 32.03 35.51 -36.42
CA SER A 567 32.83 34.58 -37.21
C SER A 567 32.99 33.27 -36.45
N GLY A 568 32.71 32.15 -37.13
CA GLY A 568 33.37 30.87 -36.85
C GLY A 568 32.71 30.02 -35.77
N SER A 569 31.93 29.02 -36.20
CA SER A 569 31.72 27.80 -35.44
C SER A 569 33.06 27.08 -35.25
N GLU A 570 33.62 27.13 -34.04
CA GLU A 570 34.68 26.21 -33.67
C GLU A 570 34.10 24.80 -33.56
N LYS A 571 34.38 23.98 -34.57
CA LYS A 571 34.17 22.54 -34.53
C LYS A 571 35.08 21.98 -33.43
N SER A 572 34.49 21.69 -32.26
CA SER A 572 35.14 20.95 -31.17
C SER A 572 35.82 19.69 -31.71
N LYS A 573 37.16 19.70 -31.72
CA LYS A 573 37.97 18.54 -32.11
C LYS A 573 37.73 17.41 -31.09
N PHE A 574 37.33 16.24 -31.58
CA PHE A 574 37.19 15.03 -30.78
C PHE A 574 38.55 14.66 -30.14
N SER A 575 38.66 14.87 -28.82
CA SER A 575 39.87 14.52 -28.06
C SER A 575 39.75 13.10 -27.49
N TRP A 576 40.73 12.26 -27.84
CA TRP A 576 40.86 10.88 -27.34
C TRP A 576 41.19 10.79 -25.85
N THR A 577 41.57 11.91 -25.21
CA THR A 577 41.97 11.97 -23.79
C THR A 577 40.90 12.58 -22.88
N SER A 578 39.73 12.93 -23.42
CA SER A 578 38.64 13.47 -22.58
C SER A 578 38.13 12.40 -21.60
N PRO A 579 37.96 12.73 -20.30
CA PRO A 579 37.39 11.83 -19.29
C PRO A 579 36.05 11.22 -19.73
N THR A 580 35.24 11.97 -20.47
CA THR A 580 33.95 11.50 -21.01
C THR A 580 34.12 10.37 -22.03
N THR A 581 35.10 10.47 -22.95
CA THR A 581 35.37 9.42 -23.95
C THR A 581 35.90 8.14 -23.29
N LEU A 582 36.72 8.27 -22.24
CA LEU A 582 37.22 7.14 -21.47
C LEU A 582 36.10 6.41 -20.71
N VAL A 583 35.21 7.14 -20.06
CA VAL A 583 34.03 6.56 -19.37
C VAL A 583 33.11 5.87 -20.38
N LEU A 584 32.83 6.50 -21.52
CA LEU A 584 32.01 5.92 -22.58
C LEU A 584 32.63 4.66 -23.20
N GLY A 585 33.97 4.60 -23.32
CA GLY A 585 34.69 3.42 -23.79
C GLY A 585 34.76 2.28 -22.77
N PHE A 586 34.71 2.58 -21.47
CA PHE A 586 34.75 1.58 -20.40
C PHE A 586 33.42 0.82 -20.24
N ILE A 587 32.29 1.48 -20.44
CA ILE A 587 30.94 0.89 -20.29
C ILE A 587 30.74 -0.41 -21.08
N PRO A 588 31.06 -0.51 -22.40
CA PRO A 588 30.89 -1.75 -23.14
C PRO A 588 31.79 -2.88 -22.63
N ILE A 589 33.00 -2.57 -22.16
CA ILE A 589 33.95 -3.55 -21.60
C ILE A 589 33.42 -4.09 -20.26
N PHE A 590 32.96 -3.19 -19.38
CA PHE A 590 32.43 -3.56 -18.07
C PHE A 590 31.16 -4.42 -18.19
N THR A 591 30.22 -4.01 -19.05
CA THR A 591 28.98 -4.77 -19.30
C THR A 591 29.24 -6.12 -19.99
N PHE A 592 30.26 -6.23 -20.85
CA PHE A 592 30.72 -7.50 -21.40
C PHE A 592 31.30 -8.42 -20.32
N GLY A 593 32.07 -7.85 -19.38
CA GLY A 593 32.59 -8.56 -18.21
C GLY A 593 31.46 -9.10 -17.33
N LEU A 594 30.41 -8.31 -17.09
CA LEU A 594 29.22 -8.75 -16.37
C LEU A 594 28.45 -9.84 -17.13
N GLY A 595 28.31 -9.73 -18.45
CA GLY A 595 27.72 -10.78 -19.29
C GLY A 595 28.48 -12.10 -19.18
N THR A 596 29.81 -12.03 -19.27
CA THR A 596 30.69 -13.21 -19.15
C THR A 596 30.63 -13.83 -17.76
N TRP A 597 30.61 -13.01 -16.71
CA TRP A 597 30.41 -13.47 -15.34
C TRP A 597 29.07 -14.18 -15.16
N GLN A 598 27.99 -13.67 -15.77
CA GLN A 598 26.67 -14.32 -15.72
C GLN A 598 26.68 -15.67 -16.44
N ILE A 599 27.40 -15.83 -17.55
CA ILE A 599 27.57 -17.13 -18.23
C ILE A 599 28.37 -18.11 -17.37
N GLN A 600 29.46 -17.66 -16.74
CA GLN A 600 30.23 -18.51 -15.83
C GLN A 600 29.38 -18.94 -14.63
N ARG A 601 28.59 -18.01 -14.08
CA ARG A 601 27.67 -18.29 -12.98
C ARG A 601 26.54 -19.24 -13.40
N LEU A 602 26.03 -19.09 -14.63
CA LEU A 602 25.06 -19.99 -15.23
C LEU A 602 25.63 -21.41 -15.31
N LYS A 603 26.84 -21.58 -15.88
CA LYS A 603 27.50 -22.89 -15.99
C LYS A 603 27.68 -23.55 -14.62
N TRP A 604 28.16 -22.79 -13.63
CA TRP A 604 28.27 -23.28 -12.26
C TRP A 604 26.92 -23.72 -11.68
N LYS A 605 25.86 -22.91 -11.87
CA LYS A 605 24.50 -23.21 -11.41
C LYS A 605 23.92 -24.45 -12.08
N VAL A 606 24.11 -24.59 -13.40
CA VAL A 606 23.63 -25.75 -14.16
C VAL A 606 24.35 -27.01 -13.71
N ALA A 607 25.68 -26.99 -13.59
CA ALA A 607 26.45 -28.13 -13.08
C ALA A 607 26.00 -28.54 -11.66
N LEU A 608 25.69 -27.57 -10.79
CA LEU A 608 25.16 -27.84 -9.46
C LEU A 608 23.76 -28.47 -9.52
N ILE A 609 22.88 -28.00 -10.41
CA ILE A 609 21.55 -28.59 -10.60
C ILE A 609 21.68 -30.02 -11.10
N GLU A 610 22.53 -30.26 -12.09
CA GLU A 610 22.79 -31.57 -12.66
C GLU A 610 23.32 -32.56 -11.62
N GLU A 611 24.28 -32.14 -10.78
CA GLU A 611 24.80 -32.94 -9.66
C GLU A 611 23.69 -33.31 -8.66
N LEU A 612 22.84 -32.34 -8.28
CA LEU A 612 21.75 -32.56 -7.33
C LEU A 612 20.65 -33.45 -7.90
N GLU A 613 20.30 -33.27 -9.17
CA GLU A 613 19.36 -34.12 -9.87
C GLU A 613 19.90 -35.55 -10.02
N GLU A 614 21.18 -35.72 -10.33
CA GLU A 614 21.82 -37.04 -10.40
C GLU A 614 21.76 -37.76 -9.04
N LYS A 615 22.11 -37.07 -7.95
CA LYS A 615 22.02 -37.60 -6.58
C LYS A 615 20.58 -37.98 -6.20
N SER A 616 19.59 -37.21 -6.67
CA SER A 616 18.16 -37.47 -6.46
C SER A 616 17.63 -38.62 -7.32
N ARG A 617 18.14 -38.83 -8.55
CA ARG A 617 17.68 -39.92 -9.43
C ARG A 617 18.20 -41.30 -9.08
N ARG A 618 19.38 -41.38 -8.44
CA ARG A 618 19.96 -42.67 -8.02
C ARG A 618 19.07 -43.39 -7.00
N GLU A 619 19.09 -44.73 -7.00
CA GLU A 619 18.25 -45.56 -6.12
C GLU A 619 18.39 -45.20 -4.62
N PRO A 620 17.33 -45.27 -3.80
CA PRO A 620 17.41 -44.90 -2.39
C PRO A 620 18.46 -45.72 -1.62
N LEU A 621 19.36 -45.04 -0.92
CA LEU A 621 20.40 -45.67 -0.10
C LEU A 621 19.81 -46.16 1.23
N VAL A 622 20.16 -47.38 1.65
CA VAL A 622 19.87 -47.87 3.00
C VAL A 622 20.91 -47.32 3.97
N LEU A 623 20.46 -46.66 5.04
CA LEU A 623 21.37 -46.06 6.01
C LEU A 623 22.04 -47.11 6.91
N PRO A 624 23.33 -46.97 7.25
CA PRO A 624 24.01 -47.86 8.18
C PRO A 624 23.42 -47.76 9.59
N LYS A 625 23.68 -48.76 10.44
CA LYS A 625 23.19 -48.80 11.82
C LYS A 625 23.60 -47.55 12.62
N ARG A 626 24.83 -47.06 12.42
CA ARG A 626 25.33 -45.79 12.96
C ARG A 626 25.91 -44.96 11.82
N ILE A 627 25.47 -43.73 11.69
CA ILE A 627 25.86 -42.82 10.61
C ILE A 627 27.07 -42.01 11.07
N ASN A 628 28.11 -41.96 10.24
CA ASN A 628 29.24 -41.06 10.48
C ASN A 628 28.83 -39.63 10.09
N LEU A 629 28.79 -38.72 11.06
CA LEU A 629 28.32 -37.34 10.86
C LEU A 629 29.29 -36.49 10.03
N SER A 630 30.59 -36.83 9.99
CA SER A 630 31.58 -36.03 9.25
C SER A 630 31.38 -36.10 7.73
N VAL A 631 30.89 -37.23 7.22
CA VAL A 631 30.65 -37.46 5.79
C VAL A 631 29.22 -37.08 5.35
N LEU A 632 28.32 -36.84 6.31
CA LEU A 632 26.91 -36.52 6.04
C LEU A 632 26.70 -35.38 5.02
N PRO A 633 27.49 -34.28 5.02
CA PRO A 633 27.33 -33.21 4.04
C PRO A 633 27.54 -33.65 2.59
N GLU A 634 28.38 -34.66 2.33
CA GLU A 634 28.64 -35.18 0.98
C GLU A 634 27.43 -35.92 0.40
N PHE A 635 26.60 -36.49 1.29
CA PHE A 635 25.36 -37.20 0.97
C PHE A 635 24.11 -36.31 1.05
N ALA A 636 24.26 -34.99 1.21
CA ALA A 636 23.12 -34.08 1.15
C ALA A 636 22.36 -34.25 -0.18
N TYR A 637 21.04 -34.19 -0.12
CA TYR A 637 20.10 -34.40 -1.23
C TYR A 637 20.08 -35.82 -1.81
N ARG A 638 20.76 -36.79 -1.17
CA ARG A 638 20.64 -38.21 -1.53
C ARG A 638 19.33 -38.79 -1.00
N ARG A 639 18.64 -39.56 -1.84
CA ARG A 639 17.46 -40.36 -1.42
C ARG A 639 17.90 -41.51 -0.52
N VAL A 640 17.15 -41.72 0.56
CA VAL A 640 17.36 -42.80 1.52
C VAL A 640 16.06 -43.54 1.78
N LEU A 641 16.18 -44.85 1.99
CA LEU A 641 15.07 -45.70 2.45
C LEU A 641 15.22 -45.94 3.94
N LEU A 642 14.20 -45.57 4.70
CA LEU A 642 14.14 -45.73 6.14
C LEU A 642 13.05 -46.72 6.49
N THR A 643 13.36 -47.63 7.40
CA THR A 643 12.38 -48.58 7.94
C THR A 643 12.43 -48.51 9.46
N GLY A 644 11.29 -48.39 10.11
CA GLY A 644 11.23 -48.25 11.57
C GLY A 644 9.83 -48.00 12.11
N THR A 645 9.73 -47.67 13.38
CA THR A 645 8.50 -47.26 14.05
C THR A 645 8.64 -45.83 14.54
N TRP A 646 7.57 -45.03 14.46
CA TRP A 646 7.56 -43.68 15.01
C TRP A 646 7.70 -43.72 16.54
N ASP A 647 8.42 -42.75 17.11
CA ASP A 647 8.47 -42.59 18.57
C ASP A 647 7.06 -42.33 19.12
N PRO A 648 6.57 -43.16 20.07
CA PRO A 648 5.23 -42.99 20.63
C PRO A 648 5.12 -41.79 21.57
N ASP A 649 6.22 -41.20 22.04
CA ASP A 649 6.18 -40.06 22.95
C ASP A 649 5.98 -38.73 22.18
N PRO A 650 4.85 -38.04 22.38
CA PRO A 650 4.57 -36.79 21.68
C PRO A 650 5.46 -35.62 22.10
N SER A 651 6.17 -35.72 23.23
CA SER A 651 7.12 -34.70 23.70
C SER A 651 8.42 -34.67 22.86
N HIS A 652 8.76 -35.78 22.20
CA HIS A 652 9.93 -35.88 21.32
C HIS A 652 9.65 -35.39 19.88
N THR A 653 8.39 -35.06 19.55
CA THR A 653 8.02 -34.50 18.25
C THR A 653 8.11 -32.97 18.25
N ILE A 654 8.76 -32.41 17.23
CA ILE A 654 9.12 -30.99 17.14
C ILE A 654 8.28 -30.29 16.06
N LEU A 655 7.78 -29.09 16.38
CA LEU A 655 7.07 -28.20 15.45
C LEU A 655 8.00 -27.11 14.94
N LEU A 656 8.46 -27.24 13.70
CA LEU A 656 9.33 -26.25 13.05
C LEU A 656 8.48 -25.22 12.30
N GLY A 657 8.48 -23.96 12.74
CA GLY A 657 7.72 -22.89 12.08
C GLY A 657 8.03 -21.47 12.57
N PRO A 658 7.36 -20.46 12.01
CA PRO A 658 6.30 -20.56 11.01
C PRO A 658 6.78 -21.02 9.62
N ARG A 659 5.97 -21.83 8.93
CA ARG A 659 6.13 -22.23 7.52
C ARG A 659 4.89 -21.88 6.72
N THR A 660 5.04 -21.64 5.42
CA THR A 660 3.92 -21.35 4.53
C THR A 660 3.95 -22.30 3.35
N ARG A 661 2.81 -22.93 3.05
CA ARG A 661 2.57 -23.73 1.85
C ARG A 661 1.27 -23.26 1.21
N ASP A 662 1.27 -22.92 -0.07
CA ASP A 662 0.09 -22.43 -0.81
C ASP A 662 -0.65 -21.27 -0.12
N ASN A 663 0.11 -20.29 0.42
CA ASN A 663 -0.38 -19.16 1.23
C ASN A 663 -1.07 -19.53 2.56
N VAL A 664 -0.98 -20.78 3.00
CA VAL A 664 -1.49 -21.25 4.30
C VAL A 664 -0.34 -21.30 5.30
N LEU A 665 -0.54 -20.66 6.46
CA LEU A 665 0.41 -20.69 7.57
C LEU A 665 0.33 -22.01 8.33
N GLY A 666 1.49 -22.59 8.66
CA GLY A 666 1.57 -23.86 9.37
C GLY A 666 2.97 -24.15 9.90
N TYR A 667 3.21 -25.44 10.14
CA TYR A 667 4.44 -25.96 10.75
C TYR A 667 4.90 -27.20 9.99
N HIS A 668 6.20 -27.47 10.03
CA HIS A 668 6.74 -28.77 9.67
C HIS A 668 6.80 -29.66 10.91
N ILE A 669 6.41 -30.92 10.77
CA ILE A 669 6.42 -31.91 11.85
C ILE A 669 7.69 -32.74 11.76
N ILE A 670 8.53 -32.69 12.79
CA ILE A 670 9.76 -33.49 12.88
C ILE A 670 9.57 -34.53 13.98
N SER A 671 9.61 -35.80 13.61
CA SER A 671 9.44 -36.92 14.55
C SER A 671 10.62 -37.88 14.48
N PRO A 672 11.07 -38.45 15.61
CA PRO A 672 12.10 -39.48 15.61
C PRO A 672 11.55 -40.78 15.04
N LEU A 673 12.35 -41.45 14.21
CA LEU A 673 12.07 -42.78 13.68
C LEU A 673 13.02 -43.80 14.31
N ILE A 674 12.47 -44.77 15.04
CA ILE A 674 13.19 -45.85 15.69
C ILE A 674 13.40 -46.98 14.68
N ARG A 675 14.64 -47.19 14.22
CA ARG A 675 14.95 -48.11 13.11
C ARG A 675 15.02 -49.59 13.52
N GLY A 676 15.21 -49.90 14.81
CA GLY A 676 15.36 -51.27 15.32
C GLY A 676 16.75 -51.88 15.11
N ASP A 677 16.94 -53.14 15.51
CA ASP A 677 18.16 -53.95 15.26
C ASP A 677 19.50 -53.34 15.71
N GLY A 678 19.47 -52.54 16.78
CA GLY A 678 20.63 -51.81 17.32
C GLY A 678 21.08 -50.63 16.46
N ALA A 679 20.25 -50.19 15.50
CA ALA A 679 20.47 -48.96 14.75
C ALA A 679 20.01 -47.74 15.55
N SER A 680 20.74 -46.63 15.41
CA SER A 680 20.37 -45.36 16.02
C SER A 680 19.06 -44.81 15.44
N SER A 681 18.32 -44.06 16.26
CA SER A 681 17.15 -43.33 15.80
C SER A 681 17.56 -42.09 15.00
N ILE A 682 16.71 -41.63 14.09
CA ILE A 682 16.98 -40.48 13.22
C ILE A 682 15.79 -39.53 13.18
N LEU A 683 16.03 -38.26 12.89
CA LEU A 683 14.98 -37.24 12.78
C LEU A 683 14.38 -37.28 11.38
N VAL A 684 13.07 -37.42 11.27
CA VAL A 684 12.35 -37.34 9.99
C VAL A 684 11.41 -36.15 10.01
N ASN A 685 11.63 -35.21 9.10
CA ASN A 685 10.67 -34.16 8.80
C ASN A 685 9.57 -34.74 7.91
N ARG A 686 8.42 -35.05 8.53
CA ARG A 686 7.22 -35.62 7.89
C ARG A 686 6.49 -34.62 6.99
N GLY A 687 6.84 -33.33 7.10
CA GLY A 687 6.38 -32.28 6.23
C GLY A 687 5.32 -31.36 6.86
N PHE A 688 4.61 -30.64 5.99
CA PHE A 688 3.78 -29.49 6.37
C PHE A 688 2.40 -29.89 6.91
N VAL A 689 1.96 -29.22 7.97
CA VAL A 689 0.60 -29.24 8.51
C VAL A 689 0.13 -27.80 8.76
N SER A 690 -1.12 -27.49 8.41
CA SER A 690 -1.70 -26.17 8.61
C SER A 690 -1.94 -25.87 10.11
N ARG A 691 -1.83 -24.59 10.50
CA ARG A 691 -2.12 -24.18 11.89
C ARG A 691 -3.57 -24.49 12.27
N ASP A 692 -4.51 -24.27 11.36
CA ASP A 692 -5.94 -24.44 11.64
C ASP A 692 -6.27 -25.91 11.93
N THR A 693 -5.64 -26.86 11.21
CA THR A 693 -5.80 -28.29 11.47
C THR A 693 -5.17 -28.72 12.80
N LEU A 694 -4.00 -28.17 13.15
CA LEU A 694 -3.34 -28.39 14.44
C LEU A 694 -4.20 -27.88 15.62
N GLU A 695 -4.94 -26.77 15.43
CA GLU A 695 -5.83 -26.22 16.43
C GLU A 695 -7.14 -27.01 16.58
N GLN A 696 -7.68 -27.58 15.49
CA GLN A 696 -8.85 -28.46 15.53
C GLN A 696 -8.60 -29.77 16.29
N GLY A 697 -7.39 -30.35 16.17
CA GLY A 697 -7.00 -31.55 16.92
C GLY A 697 -7.05 -31.41 18.44
N LYS A 698 -6.94 -30.17 18.97
CA LYS A 698 -7.06 -29.89 20.41
C LYS A 698 -8.47 -30.12 20.98
N GLN A 699 -9.51 -30.02 20.15
CA GLN A 699 -10.89 -30.16 20.62
C GLN A 699 -11.29 -31.62 20.86
N ILE A 700 -10.57 -32.58 20.28
CA ILE A 700 -10.92 -34.01 20.29
C ILE A 700 -10.35 -34.75 21.52
N MET A 701 -9.32 -34.24 22.19
CA MET A 701 -8.71 -34.86 23.39
C MET A 701 -8.76 -33.92 24.61
N GLN A 702 -9.82 -34.02 25.41
CA GLN A 702 -9.88 -33.42 26.75
C GLN A 702 -9.18 -34.33 27.77
N GLY A 703 -8.16 -33.82 28.47
CA GLY A 703 -7.55 -34.51 29.62
C GLY A 703 -6.02 -34.50 29.71
N VAL A 704 -5.30 -34.00 28.70
CA VAL A 704 -3.82 -33.96 28.71
C VAL A 704 -3.33 -32.53 29.00
N ARG A 705 -2.29 -32.42 29.85
CA ARG A 705 -1.60 -31.19 30.27
C ARG A 705 -1.42 -30.17 29.13
N SER A 706 -1.65 -28.88 29.44
CA SER A 706 -1.72 -27.72 28.53
C SER A 706 -0.46 -27.42 27.68
N ASP A 707 0.64 -28.10 27.99
CA ASP A 707 2.00 -27.94 27.48
C ASP A 707 2.33 -28.89 26.31
N ILE A 708 1.59 -30.01 26.17
CA ILE A 708 1.75 -31.07 25.16
C ILE A 708 0.64 -31.11 24.04
N PRO A 709 -0.48 -30.34 24.02
CA PRO A 709 -1.64 -30.67 23.15
C PRO A 709 -1.45 -30.49 21.64
N LYS A 710 -0.37 -29.85 21.16
CA LYS A 710 -0.20 -29.54 19.73
C LYS A 710 0.27 -30.75 18.90
N THR A 711 0.98 -31.70 19.51
CA THR A 711 1.61 -32.84 18.81
C THR A 711 0.88 -34.17 19.04
N ALA A 712 0.14 -34.32 20.14
CA ALA A 712 -0.46 -35.60 20.57
C ALA A 712 -1.42 -36.23 19.53
N ALA A 713 -2.26 -35.44 18.84
CA ALA A 713 -3.18 -35.97 17.82
C ALA A 713 -2.45 -36.48 16.56
N LEU A 714 -1.35 -35.82 16.17
CA LEU A 714 -0.52 -36.21 15.02
C LEU A 714 0.36 -37.43 15.31
N VAL A 715 0.75 -37.59 16.58
CA VAL A 715 1.55 -38.70 17.09
C VAL A 715 0.68 -39.94 17.32
N ALA A 716 -0.58 -39.78 17.74
CA ALA A 716 -1.53 -40.88 17.92
C ALA A 716 -1.88 -41.60 16.59
N ASP A 717 -1.90 -40.89 15.45
CA ASP A 717 -2.05 -41.51 14.13
C ASP A 717 -0.77 -42.25 13.72
N ALA A 718 0.40 -41.66 13.98
CA ALA A 718 1.71 -42.26 13.67
C ALA A 718 1.99 -43.52 14.50
N ALA A 719 1.65 -43.53 15.79
CA ALA A 719 1.82 -44.66 16.71
C ALA A 719 0.94 -45.87 16.32
N LYS A 720 -0.19 -45.65 15.63
CA LYS A 720 -1.08 -46.72 15.15
C LYS A 720 -0.57 -47.45 13.90
N GLN A 721 0.39 -46.87 13.17
CA GLN A 721 0.85 -47.41 11.87
C GLN A 721 1.84 -48.58 12.01
N GLY A 722 2.38 -48.85 13.20
CA GLY A 722 3.37 -49.92 13.39
C GLY A 722 4.67 -49.65 12.64
N LYS A 723 5.21 -50.65 11.94
CA LYS A 723 6.46 -50.56 11.17
C LYS A 723 6.21 -49.88 9.82
N VAL A 724 6.79 -48.70 9.61
CA VAL A 724 6.66 -47.88 8.40
C VAL A 724 7.93 -47.94 7.54
N GLN A 725 7.74 -47.79 6.23
CA GLN A 725 8.82 -47.54 5.27
C GLN A 725 8.69 -46.12 4.73
N VAL A 726 9.72 -45.31 4.91
CA VAL A 726 9.74 -43.90 4.51
C VAL A 726 10.87 -43.70 3.50
N VAL A 727 10.51 -43.21 2.31
CA VAL A 727 11.50 -42.71 1.35
C VAL A 727 11.70 -41.24 1.64
N GLY A 728 12.92 -40.85 1.98
CA GLY A 728 13.26 -39.48 2.32
C GLY A 728 14.49 -38.98 1.61
N MET A 729 14.76 -37.69 1.77
CA MET A 729 15.94 -37.02 1.24
C MET A 729 16.79 -36.49 2.39
N LEU A 730 18.08 -36.83 2.39
CA LEU A 730 19.02 -36.31 3.38
C LEU A 730 19.15 -34.79 3.24
N THR A 731 19.01 -34.08 4.35
CA THR A 731 19.13 -32.61 4.36
C THR A 731 20.53 -32.18 4.77
N SER A 732 21.02 -31.07 4.19
CA SER A 732 22.22 -30.42 4.74
C SER A 732 21.85 -29.63 6.00
N ALA A 733 22.71 -29.63 7.02
CA ALA A 733 22.56 -28.78 8.19
C ALA A 733 22.27 -27.32 7.78
N ALA A 734 21.15 -26.77 8.26
CA ALA A 734 20.71 -25.44 7.88
C ALA A 734 21.63 -24.37 8.48
N LYS A 735 22.33 -23.60 7.63
CA LYS A 735 23.09 -22.44 8.10
C LYS A 735 22.15 -21.30 8.46
N ARG A 736 22.15 -20.89 9.72
CA ARG A 736 21.40 -19.74 10.22
C ARG A 736 21.84 -18.45 9.50
N ASN A 737 20.88 -17.63 9.08
CA ASN A 737 21.14 -16.28 8.57
C ASN A 737 21.02 -15.24 9.72
N SER A 738 21.57 -14.04 9.55
CA SER A 738 21.57 -12.98 10.58
C SER A 738 20.19 -12.42 10.96
N PHE A 739 19.13 -12.79 10.24
CA PHE A 739 17.76 -12.31 10.46
C PHE A 739 16.83 -13.35 11.10
N THR A 740 17.26 -14.61 11.21
CA THR A 740 16.49 -15.68 11.84
C THR A 740 16.68 -15.63 13.38
N PRO A 741 15.59 -15.55 14.17
CA PRO A 741 15.65 -15.62 15.63
C PRO A 741 16.29 -16.93 16.14
N ASP A 742 16.78 -16.91 17.37
CA ASP A 742 17.27 -18.10 18.06
C ASP A 742 16.13 -19.08 18.38
N ASN A 743 16.40 -20.39 18.23
CA ASN A 743 15.47 -21.43 18.67
C ASN A 743 15.35 -21.37 20.20
N LYS A 744 14.16 -21.65 20.73
CA LYS A 744 13.90 -21.77 22.18
C LYS A 744 13.36 -23.17 22.49
N PRO A 745 14.26 -24.16 22.68
CA PRO A 745 13.88 -25.54 22.99
C PRO A 745 12.97 -25.66 24.21
N GLU A 746 13.22 -24.87 25.25
CA GLU A 746 12.47 -24.84 26.51
C GLU A 746 10.99 -24.48 26.36
N THR A 747 10.63 -23.67 25.36
CA THR A 747 9.24 -23.31 25.05
C THR A 747 8.71 -24.04 23.81
N GLY A 748 9.50 -24.95 23.23
CA GLY A 748 9.16 -25.69 22.00
C GLY A 748 9.08 -24.80 20.75
N GLU A 749 9.72 -23.62 20.75
CA GLU A 749 9.70 -22.70 19.61
C GLU A 749 10.93 -22.95 18.72
N TRP A 750 10.71 -23.55 17.55
CA TRP A 750 11.75 -23.86 16.58
C TRP A 750 11.55 -23.07 15.29
N TYR A 751 12.49 -22.17 14.97
CA TYR A 751 12.46 -21.31 13.77
C TYR A 751 13.33 -21.85 12.64
N TRP A 752 14.40 -22.58 12.96
CA TRP A 752 15.30 -23.22 11.98
C TRP A 752 15.70 -24.63 12.42
N ALA A 753 16.05 -25.46 11.44
CA ALA A 753 16.36 -26.87 11.63
C ALA A 753 17.80 -27.06 12.14
N ASP A 754 17.99 -26.95 13.44
CA ASP A 754 19.23 -27.29 14.13
C ASP A 754 19.21 -28.78 14.49
N ALA A 755 19.82 -29.62 13.65
CA ALA A 755 19.77 -31.07 13.82
C ALA A 755 20.39 -31.54 15.15
N ASP A 756 21.43 -30.85 15.64
CA ASP A 756 22.10 -31.17 16.90
C ASP A 756 21.22 -30.84 18.10
N ALA A 757 20.64 -29.64 18.13
CA ALA A 757 19.74 -29.26 19.20
C ALA A 757 18.44 -30.08 19.17
N MET A 758 17.90 -30.36 17.98
CA MET A 758 16.69 -31.16 17.80
C MET A 758 16.92 -32.60 18.25
N ALA A 759 18.06 -33.22 17.91
CA ALA A 759 18.37 -34.57 18.34
C ALA A 759 18.50 -34.69 19.86
N LYS A 760 19.06 -33.68 20.53
CA LYS A 760 19.13 -33.64 22.01
C LYS A 760 17.75 -33.60 22.65
N VAL A 761 16.83 -32.78 22.12
CA VAL A 761 15.46 -32.70 22.63
C VAL A 761 14.67 -33.98 22.33
N ALA A 762 14.82 -34.51 21.13
CA ALA A 762 14.17 -35.74 20.69
C ALA A 762 14.67 -37.01 21.41
N SER A 763 15.89 -37.00 21.93
CA SER A 763 16.46 -38.14 22.66
C SER A 763 15.92 -38.28 24.09
N GLY A 764 15.30 -37.24 24.65
CA GLY A 764 14.89 -37.22 26.07
C GLY A 764 16.07 -37.48 27.01
N GLN A 765 15.83 -38.18 28.12
CA GLN A 765 16.90 -38.56 29.08
C GLN A 765 17.62 -39.88 28.74
N ASN A 766 17.13 -40.69 27.78
CA ASN A 766 17.60 -42.08 27.57
C ASN A 766 17.82 -42.49 26.08
N GLY A 767 17.74 -41.60 25.09
CA GLY A 767 17.68 -41.97 23.66
C GLY A 767 18.96 -41.81 22.83
N ASP A 768 19.23 -42.78 21.92
CA ASP A 768 20.28 -42.74 20.87
C ASP A 768 19.70 -42.15 19.56
N VAL A 769 19.32 -40.87 19.54
CA VAL A 769 18.92 -40.16 18.30
C VAL A 769 20.13 -39.44 17.72
N GLN A 770 20.54 -39.80 16.50
CA GLN A 770 21.61 -39.09 15.80
C GLN A 770 21.09 -37.79 15.18
N PRO A 771 21.93 -36.72 15.10
CA PRO A 771 21.59 -35.44 14.47
C PRO A 771 21.61 -35.55 12.94
N VAL A 772 20.76 -36.43 12.42
CA VAL A 772 20.55 -36.68 11.00
C VAL A 772 19.09 -36.37 10.69
N LEU A 773 18.87 -35.35 9.87
CA LEU A 773 17.55 -34.91 9.46
C LEU A 773 17.25 -35.35 8.02
N VAL A 774 16.15 -36.09 7.87
CA VAL A 774 15.64 -36.58 6.58
C VAL A 774 14.30 -35.94 6.29
N ASP A 775 14.14 -35.32 5.12
CA ASP A 775 12.84 -34.83 4.63
C ASP A 775 12.07 -35.99 3.98
N GLU A 776 10.88 -36.31 4.48
CA GLU A 776 9.99 -37.29 3.84
C GLU A 776 9.58 -36.81 2.45
N LEU A 777 9.66 -37.68 1.45
CA LEU A 777 9.25 -37.37 0.08
C LEU A 777 7.77 -37.69 -0.14
N PHE A 778 7.05 -36.73 -0.72
CA PHE A 778 5.66 -36.89 -1.13
C PHE A 778 5.58 -37.05 -2.65
N ALA A 779 5.15 -38.23 -3.10
CA ALA A 779 4.98 -38.58 -4.52
C ALA A 779 3.50 -38.61 -4.98
N GLY A 780 2.57 -38.14 -4.15
CA GLY A 780 1.14 -38.09 -4.50
C GLY A 780 0.79 -36.89 -5.37
N ASP A 781 -0.39 -36.93 -5.99
CA ASP A 781 -0.92 -35.81 -6.77
C ASP A 781 -1.53 -34.70 -5.87
N GLY A 782 -1.99 -33.62 -6.51
CA GLY A 782 -2.62 -32.50 -5.79
C GLY A 782 -3.91 -32.87 -5.03
N ALA A 783 -4.63 -33.91 -5.48
CA ALA A 783 -5.84 -34.37 -4.83
C ALA A 783 -5.51 -35.11 -3.51
N GLU A 784 -4.51 -35.99 -3.52
CA GLU A 784 -4.01 -36.66 -2.33
C GLU A 784 -3.37 -35.67 -1.33
N ALA A 785 -2.65 -34.65 -1.83
CA ALA A 785 -2.14 -33.58 -0.97
C ALA A 785 -3.27 -32.80 -0.27
N SER A 786 -4.35 -32.50 -1.00
CA SER A 786 -5.52 -31.81 -0.43
C SER A 786 -6.26 -32.68 0.60
N ARG A 787 -6.40 -33.98 0.32
CA ARG A 787 -6.99 -34.95 1.25
C ARG A 787 -6.18 -35.05 2.53
N ARG A 788 -4.86 -35.21 2.44
CA ARG A 788 -3.96 -35.25 3.60
C ARG A 788 -4.03 -33.97 4.43
N SER A 789 -4.04 -32.81 3.77
CA SER A 789 -4.17 -31.52 4.45
C SER A 789 -5.48 -31.40 5.23
N THR A 790 -6.59 -31.91 4.68
CA THR A 790 -7.91 -31.86 5.32
C THR A 790 -7.98 -32.79 6.55
N HIS A 791 -7.27 -33.92 6.52
CA HIS A 791 -7.23 -34.90 7.61
C HIS A 791 -6.08 -34.66 8.60
N GLY A 792 -5.30 -33.59 8.44
CA GLY A 792 -4.16 -33.27 9.31
C GLY A 792 -2.96 -34.18 9.14
N ILE A 793 -2.87 -34.92 8.04
CA ILE A 793 -1.72 -35.77 7.73
C ILE A 793 -0.60 -34.89 7.16
N PRO A 794 0.63 -34.96 7.71
CA PRO A 794 1.77 -34.19 7.20
C PRO A 794 2.05 -34.46 5.72
N ILE A 795 2.38 -33.39 5.00
CA ILE A 795 2.68 -33.46 3.56
C ILE A 795 4.17 -33.21 3.37
N GLY A 796 4.88 -34.29 3.04
CA GLY A 796 6.31 -34.29 2.76
C GLY A 796 6.71 -33.38 1.59
N ARG A 797 8.02 -33.25 1.40
CA ARG A 797 8.61 -32.43 0.33
C ARG A 797 8.38 -33.10 -1.03
N PRO A 798 8.12 -32.36 -2.12
CA PRO A 798 8.17 -32.93 -3.47
C PRO A 798 9.58 -33.50 -3.79
N PRO A 799 9.67 -34.53 -4.64
CA PRO A 799 10.95 -35.15 -5.01
C PRO A 799 11.84 -34.26 -5.89
N GLU A 800 11.28 -33.21 -6.47
CA GLU A 800 11.98 -32.28 -7.36
C GLU A 800 12.74 -31.19 -6.59
N ILE A 801 13.97 -30.90 -7.04
CA ILE A 801 14.81 -29.84 -6.51
C ILE A 801 14.78 -28.65 -7.49
N GLU A 802 13.80 -27.76 -7.36
CA GLU A 802 13.75 -26.54 -8.18
C GLU A 802 14.72 -25.48 -7.64
N LEU A 803 15.84 -25.28 -8.35
CA LEU A 803 16.73 -24.15 -8.13
C LEU A 803 16.47 -23.09 -9.21
N ARG A 804 15.89 -21.95 -8.80
CA ARG A 804 15.70 -20.80 -9.71
C ARG A 804 17.02 -20.39 -10.39
N ASN A 805 17.00 -20.32 -11.72
CA ASN A 805 18.16 -19.98 -12.55
C ASN A 805 17.79 -18.95 -13.63
N MET A 806 17.97 -17.66 -13.32
CA MET A 806 17.69 -16.56 -14.27
C MET A 806 18.96 -16.05 -14.98
N HIS A 807 20.12 -16.70 -14.78
CA HIS A 807 21.41 -16.18 -15.24
C HIS A 807 21.51 -16.06 -16.76
N ALA A 808 20.82 -16.91 -17.53
CA ALA A 808 20.73 -16.80 -18.99
C ALA A 808 20.03 -15.50 -19.44
N THR A 809 18.89 -15.15 -18.81
CA THR A 809 18.17 -13.90 -19.11
C THR A 809 19.00 -12.65 -18.77
N TYR A 810 19.76 -12.70 -17.67
CA TYR A 810 20.68 -11.64 -17.30
C TYR A 810 21.86 -11.55 -18.26
N ALA A 811 22.47 -12.68 -18.65
CA ALA A 811 23.55 -12.70 -19.63
C ALA A 811 23.12 -12.05 -20.96
N ALA A 812 21.92 -12.38 -21.45
CA ALA A 812 21.34 -11.75 -22.63
C ALA A 812 21.22 -10.22 -22.47
N THR A 813 20.70 -9.77 -21.32
CA THR A 813 20.57 -8.34 -21.01
C THR A 813 21.92 -7.61 -21.04
N TRP A 814 22.94 -8.18 -20.38
CA TRP A 814 24.27 -7.58 -20.31
C TRP A 814 25.00 -7.57 -21.66
N TYR A 815 24.88 -8.63 -22.46
CA TYR A 815 25.44 -8.64 -23.81
C TYR A 815 24.70 -7.69 -24.76
N SER A 816 23.38 -7.56 -24.68
CA SER A 816 22.62 -6.57 -25.45
C SER A 816 23.03 -5.14 -25.08
N LEU A 817 23.24 -4.86 -23.78
CA LEU A 817 23.70 -3.54 -23.32
C LEU A 817 25.15 -3.26 -23.77
N SER A 818 26.02 -4.27 -23.73
CA SER A 818 27.39 -4.18 -24.24
C SER A 818 27.41 -3.87 -25.75
N ALA A 819 26.60 -4.57 -26.54
CA ALA A 819 26.48 -4.34 -27.99
C ALA A 819 25.94 -2.94 -28.31
N ALA A 820 24.88 -2.50 -27.63
CA ALA A 820 24.29 -1.19 -27.84
C ALA A 820 25.25 -0.05 -27.48
N THR A 821 25.95 -0.17 -26.36
CA THR A 821 26.92 0.85 -25.90
C THR A 821 28.19 0.85 -26.75
N ALA A 822 28.67 -0.31 -27.20
CA ALA A 822 29.77 -0.42 -28.16
C ALA A 822 29.39 0.22 -29.50
N PHE A 823 28.18 -0.01 -30.00
CA PHE A 823 27.68 0.61 -31.22
C PHE A 823 27.64 2.14 -31.10
N MET A 824 27.09 2.67 -30.00
CA MET A 824 27.07 4.11 -29.74
C MET A 824 28.48 4.70 -29.65
N PHE A 825 29.41 4.01 -28.99
CA PHE A 825 30.81 4.43 -28.89
C PHE A 825 31.49 4.47 -30.27
N VAL A 826 31.32 3.43 -31.09
CA VAL A 826 31.86 3.37 -32.46
C VAL A 826 31.24 4.45 -33.36
N ALA A 827 29.93 4.70 -33.26
CA ALA A 827 29.24 5.75 -33.99
C ALA A 827 29.76 7.15 -33.64
N LEU A 828 30.03 7.39 -32.34
CA LEU A 828 30.63 8.64 -31.85
C LEU A 828 32.05 8.83 -32.39
N VAL A 829 32.89 7.79 -32.34
CA VAL A 829 34.27 7.82 -32.85
C VAL A 829 34.32 8.01 -34.37
N ARG A 830 33.40 7.39 -35.12
CA ARG A 830 33.31 7.55 -36.59
C ARG A 830 32.85 8.95 -37.00
N ARG A 831 31.89 9.55 -36.28
CA ARG A 831 31.46 10.95 -36.50
C ARG A 831 32.58 11.95 -36.20
N GLY A 832 33.51 11.64 -35.30
CA GLY A 832 34.67 12.48 -35.00
C GLY A 832 35.82 12.42 -36.03
N ARG A 833 35.82 11.45 -36.96
CA ARG A 833 36.92 11.19 -37.92
C ARG A 833 36.69 11.73 -39.35
N GLY A 834 35.51 12.25 -39.67
CA GLY A 834 35.11 12.63 -41.04
C GLY A 834 35.55 14.01 -41.55
N GLY A 835 36.70 14.54 -41.13
CA GLY A 835 37.14 15.90 -41.48
C GLY A 835 38.57 15.99 -42.02
N ARG A 836 38.83 15.42 -43.19
CA ARG A 836 40.02 15.74 -44.01
C ARG A 836 39.65 15.64 -45.50
N ASP A 837 39.46 16.80 -46.13
CA ASP A 837 39.55 16.94 -47.59
C ASP A 837 40.88 17.62 -47.97
N PRO A 838 41.56 17.19 -49.05
CA PRO A 838 42.81 17.77 -49.50
C PRO A 838 42.55 19.02 -50.35
N LYS A 839 43.24 20.12 -50.03
CA LYS A 839 43.15 21.39 -50.77
C LYS A 839 43.89 21.31 -52.11
N PHE A 840 43.15 21.67 -53.14
CA PHE A 840 43.57 21.96 -54.51
C PHE A 840 44.51 23.18 -54.54
N THR A 841 45.75 23.01 -54.99
CA THR A 841 46.69 24.11 -55.28
C THR A 841 46.47 24.63 -56.70
N ARG A 842 46.09 25.90 -56.83
CA ARG A 842 46.10 26.65 -58.09
C ARG A 842 47.34 27.57 -58.07
N ARG A 843 48.36 27.24 -58.88
CA ARG A 843 49.47 28.16 -59.20
C ARG A 843 48.96 29.19 -60.22
N VAL A 844 49.21 30.46 -59.95
CA VAL A 844 49.32 31.51 -60.97
C VAL A 844 50.74 32.05 -60.82
N THR A 845 51.39 32.15 -61.99
CA THR A 845 52.79 32.56 -62.29
C THR A 845 53.90 31.66 -61.78
#